data_AF-A0A2S4HC30-F1
#
_entry.id   AF-A0A2S4HC30-F1
#
_cell.length_a   1.000
_cell.length_b   1.000
_cell.length_c   1.000
_cell.angle_alpha   90.00
_cell.angle_beta   90.00
_cell.angle_gamma   90.00
#
_symmetry.space_group_name_H-M   'P 1'
#
loop_
_entity.id
_entity.type
_entity.pdbx_description
1 polymer ?
#
loop_
_entity_poly.entity_id
_entity_poly.type
_entity_poly.pdbx_seq_one_letter_code
_entity_poly.pdbx_strand_id
1 'polypeptide(L)'
;MSSIFASPNCPVNHDRYGDDDMDNNFGPATHPNAAEYRLQEGGDQRQYLADQALIDDLPASFHEALDESIRRFQAQGGSFAGVLSRLGLSTHTAYSWRNGKATPRVVSCPSVRGLEEELGVPSGSLTGRLGFRLRIPDEDIPEDFHAALDMLAKNWRAITGLGFSDLATSCGTDTERLYKWRSGQGKPGIKALPIISSLEEALDSPHGTLLKRLGFKVDDGLDHLPDDFGKALTELIDRYRIATGNSQRDLCEAIGTFDAVLLRWRKGLKPGVQSIPMLTDLEKALNVPLGTLVGRLGYEITRANDYLPDSFSGALNALAIRYKSTGKSLQPLAASLGIMESTLYSWRYGKAVPSAAKYSTVCNLEALLGAPAGTLVDRLDLESNEASSWSHTFRDLRKRYLLSKGGVSARKIPAVKNRLTALKRFMESFEASKSDNAVVLLGPGFKDRLENHLEMLRNAGRAHQTVKDRASHLNFWHDLYRDTVIGDGLPESFSEALRALLIKRSREGVTQEEIGRRVGVSPATFGGWCKGVAASLRSRPKIAVLEKELGVQEGTLEMRLPKRQAKKKVAEKKRGLATPYRKKARGLRDYPYGLRHFPPTLEKEWSDLKKYKTAAFLPPGIERNTSWSSVDLSRAAPSSIELERGILDDGKYSASAAISGQNLQRFFGYLILPNDCSEPKLCGEGLAKEDLTLSLFSRFDVIHRFLEFKRLRSGGYNTDTENFLGFAAMLLAKDVGFLWQHPEYGQKLSPSLSPDEWRSACEECHKEIRRFEKSLKKGNHVKQTRDPKDPLQGILARTHPMEALLELIEGMENSRPSEKRAPIKLALHMRDELVVKMITANPLRIKMFSIMTWRENGSGNLYQNKETGEWRLRFSPSDFKNEHGAAKDPYDMGLPERLWPDIEDYLKNHRPNLAGADICDYVFRPALNANSEKNKAAPIIPKRLSLKIDEWSAAILPDCPGFGPHGVRHIIATDYLKNNPNGYQVVAHILHDKLETVLKNYAHLQVADGFRFFSAYQNGVIDNYNKKSEAA
;
A
#
# COMPACT_ATOMS: atom_id res chain seq x y z
N MET A 1 -53.06 45.51 4.84
CA MET A 1 -52.05 44.86 5.71
C MET A 1 -52.62 43.52 6.18
N SER A 2 -51.77 42.67 6.76
CA SER A 2 -51.94 41.23 7.04
C SER A 2 -53.28 40.69 7.58
N SER A 3 -53.51 39.40 7.27
CA SER A 3 -54.11 38.32 8.10
C SER A 3 -55.55 37.81 7.86
N ILE A 4 -55.60 36.53 7.42
CA ILE A 4 -56.48 35.41 7.86
C ILE A 4 -57.94 35.32 7.31
N PHE A 5 -58.37 34.05 7.18
CA PHE A 5 -59.64 33.43 6.71
C PHE A 5 -59.73 33.17 5.19
N ALA A 6 -60.36 32.10 4.69
CA ALA A 6 -60.64 30.71 5.10
C ALA A 6 -61.32 30.02 3.88
N SER A 7 -61.33 28.69 3.86
CA SER A 7 -61.87 27.74 2.85
C SER A 7 -63.28 28.07 2.28
N PRO A 8 -63.72 27.46 1.14
CA PRO A 8 -64.30 26.10 1.25
C PRO A 8 -64.24 25.15 0.00
N ASN A 9 -64.76 23.94 0.22
CA ASN A 9 -65.33 22.93 -0.72
C ASN A 9 -64.48 21.73 -1.21
N CYS A 10 -64.56 20.66 -0.40
CA CYS A 10 -64.70 19.24 -0.83
C CYS A 10 -66.17 19.00 -1.32
N PRO A 11 -66.66 17.81 -1.77
CA PRO A 11 -66.42 16.43 -1.26
C PRO A 11 -66.04 15.41 -2.39
N VAL A 12 -65.79 14.11 -2.18
CA VAL A 12 -66.63 13.03 -1.60
C VAL A 12 -65.76 11.83 -1.16
N ASN A 13 -65.76 11.54 0.16
CA ASN A 13 -66.09 10.27 0.87
C ASN A 13 -65.51 8.91 0.40
N HIS A 14 -65.27 7.86 1.23
CA HIS A 14 -65.37 7.51 2.68
C HIS A 14 -64.48 6.24 2.86
N ASP A 15 -64.02 5.74 4.04
CA ASP A 15 -63.90 6.24 5.42
C ASP A 15 -62.92 5.37 6.24
N ARG A 16 -62.55 5.83 7.46
CA ARG A 16 -61.89 5.09 8.55
C ARG A 16 -62.12 5.79 9.91
N TYR A 17 -61.90 5.07 11.01
CA TYR A 17 -62.25 5.39 12.42
C TYR A 17 -63.77 5.29 12.65
N GLY A 18 -64.33 4.96 13.81
CA GLY A 18 -63.97 4.72 15.22
C GLY A 18 -65.31 4.30 15.88
N ASP A 19 -65.53 4.10 17.18
CA ASP A 19 -64.75 4.17 18.42
C ASP A 19 -65.47 3.26 19.46
N ASP A 20 -65.34 3.58 20.75
CA ASP A 20 -66.17 3.18 21.90
C ASP A 20 -65.93 1.81 22.57
N ASP A 21 -66.08 1.64 23.89
CA ASP A 21 -65.83 2.51 25.06
C ASP A 21 -65.93 1.62 26.34
N MET A 22 -65.75 2.20 27.53
CA MET A 22 -66.25 1.76 28.85
C MET A 22 -65.52 0.65 29.66
N ASP A 23 -65.37 0.98 30.94
CA ASP A 23 -65.00 0.12 32.06
C ASP A 23 -65.93 -1.09 32.27
N ASN A 24 -65.40 -2.15 32.90
CA ASN A 24 -66.13 -2.78 34.00
C ASN A 24 -65.22 -3.51 35.01
N ASN A 25 -65.68 -3.55 36.26
CA ASN A 25 -64.85 -3.79 37.45
C ASN A 25 -65.43 -4.94 38.29
N PHE A 26 -64.67 -6.04 38.49
CA PHE A 26 -64.96 -7.06 39.51
C PHE A 26 -63.70 -7.81 39.95
N GLY A 27 -63.48 -7.91 41.26
CA GLY A 27 -62.70 -8.96 41.92
C GLY A 27 -63.53 -9.52 43.10
N PRO A 28 -62.92 -10.17 44.12
CA PRO A 28 -61.65 -10.90 44.16
C PRO A 28 -61.82 -12.35 44.72
N ALA A 29 -60.76 -13.17 44.71
CA ALA A 29 -60.68 -14.39 45.51
C ALA A 29 -59.22 -14.68 45.95
N THR A 30 -59.02 -15.26 47.14
CA THR A 30 -57.76 -15.17 47.90
C THR A 30 -57.12 -16.51 48.30
N HIS A 31 -55.82 -16.67 47.99
CA HIS A 31 -54.78 -17.43 48.72
C HIS A 31 -54.94 -18.97 48.89
N PRO A 32 -53.93 -19.75 49.37
CA PRO A 32 -52.53 -19.42 49.75
C PRO A 32 -51.41 -20.33 49.17
N ASN A 33 -50.23 -19.78 48.87
CA ASN A 33 -48.91 -20.17 49.41
C ASN A 33 -47.77 -19.47 48.63
N ALA A 34 -47.23 -18.39 49.18
CA ALA A 34 -46.24 -17.53 48.52
C ALA A 34 -45.04 -17.18 49.41
N ALA A 35 -44.70 -18.07 50.35
CA ALA A 35 -43.72 -17.80 51.42
C ALA A 35 -42.34 -18.45 51.19
N GLU A 36 -42.26 -19.66 50.62
CA GLU A 36 -40.98 -20.41 50.57
C GLU A 36 -40.09 -20.12 49.34
N TYR A 37 -40.66 -19.67 48.21
CA TYR A 37 -39.87 -19.32 47.02
C TYR A 37 -39.15 -17.95 47.10
N ARG A 38 -39.45 -17.13 48.12
CA ARG A 38 -39.08 -15.71 48.13
C ARG A 38 -37.67 -15.40 48.66
N LEU A 39 -36.84 -16.40 48.93
CA LEU A 39 -35.50 -16.25 49.54
C LEU A 39 -34.31 -16.50 48.59
N GLN A 40 -34.52 -17.12 47.41
CA GLN A 40 -33.44 -17.26 46.40
C GLN A 40 -33.49 -16.18 45.32
N GLU A 41 -34.66 -15.80 44.81
CA GLU A 41 -34.77 -14.74 43.78
C GLU A 41 -34.36 -13.34 44.28
N GLY A 42 -34.53 -13.07 45.58
CA GLY A 42 -34.25 -11.74 46.17
C GLY A 42 -32.75 -11.37 46.24
N GLY A 43 -31.85 -12.34 46.11
CA GLY A 43 -30.40 -12.10 46.01
C GLY A 43 -30.01 -11.71 44.58
N ASP A 44 -30.38 -12.56 43.61
CA ASP A 44 -30.10 -12.37 42.19
C ASP A 44 -30.70 -11.07 41.65
N GLN A 45 -31.94 -10.75 42.03
CA GLN A 45 -32.60 -9.54 41.56
C GLN A 45 -31.98 -8.25 42.14
N ARG A 46 -31.38 -8.30 43.34
CA ARG A 46 -30.62 -7.17 43.89
C ARG A 46 -29.27 -6.99 43.21
N GLN A 47 -28.56 -8.08 42.95
CA GLN A 47 -27.28 -8.03 42.24
C GLN A 47 -27.49 -7.52 40.80
N TYR A 48 -28.49 -8.05 40.09
CA TYR A 48 -28.89 -7.61 38.76
C TYR A 48 -29.24 -6.10 38.70
N LEU A 49 -30.01 -5.59 39.67
CA LEU A 49 -30.33 -4.15 39.73
C LEU A 49 -29.11 -3.28 40.06
N ALA A 50 -28.17 -3.77 40.86
CA ALA A 50 -26.92 -3.07 41.16
C ALA A 50 -25.99 -3.05 39.94
N ASP A 51 -25.86 -4.17 39.23
CA ASP A 51 -25.04 -4.28 38.02
C ASP A 51 -25.62 -3.42 36.88
N GLN A 52 -26.95 -3.39 36.71
CA GLN A 52 -27.61 -2.52 35.74
C GLN A 52 -27.39 -1.04 36.06
N ALA A 53 -27.52 -0.63 37.32
CA ALA A 53 -27.22 0.74 37.73
C ALA A 53 -25.74 1.12 37.48
N LEU A 54 -24.81 0.18 37.63
CA LEU A 54 -23.39 0.39 37.33
C LEU A 54 -23.12 0.51 35.82
N ILE A 55 -23.86 -0.23 34.99
CA ILE A 55 -23.80 -0.16 33.52
C ILE A 55 -24.35 1.17 33.00
N ASP A 56 -25.43 1.67 33.59
CA ASP A 56 -26.09 2.92 33.19
C ASP A 56 -25.30 4.17 33.61
N ASP A 57 -24.50 4.08 34.69
CA ASP A 57 -23.62 5.14 35.20
C ASP A 57 -22.26 5.26 34.44
N LEU A 58 -21.96 4.34 33.52
CA LEU A 58 -20.76 4.40 32.68
C LEU A 58 -20.99 5.21 31.39
N PRO A 59 -20.05 6.11 30.99
CA PRO A 59 -20.15 6.91 29.75
C PRO A 59 -20.48 6.08 28.50
N ALA A 60 -21.25 6.65 27.55
CA ALA A 60 -21.77 5.90 26.40
C ALA A 60 -20.69 5.36 25.44
N SER A 61 -19.51 6.01 25.35
CA SER A 61 -18.45 5.55 24.45
C SER A 61 -17.45 4.61 25.16
N PHE A 62 -16.96 3.60 24.43
CA PHE A 62 -16.03 2.60 24.98
C PHE A 62 -14.80 3.21 25.68
N HIS A 63 -14.20 4.26 25.11
CA HIS A 63 -12.95 4.82 25.64
C HIS A 63 -13.15 5.62 26.94
N GLU A 64 -14.27 6.33 27.05
CA GLU A 64 -14.66 7.08 28.26
C GLU A 64 -15.09 6.11 29.36
N ALA A 65 -15.87 5.07 29.02
CA ALA A 65 -16.21 4.00 29.97
C ALA A 65 -14.96 3.29 30.49
N LEU A 66 -14.00 2.94 29.62
CA LEU A 66 -12.74 2.33 30.03
C LEU A 66 -11.91 3.27 30.93
N ASP A 67 -11.82 4.57 30.62
CA ASP A 67 -11.12 5.53 31.49
C ASP A 67 -11.78 5.68 32.86
N GLU A 68 -13.11 5.68 32.91
CA GLU A 68 -13.92 5.74 34.13
C GLU A 68 -13.75 4.47 34.99
N SER A 69 -13.88 3.29 34.40
CA SER A 69 -13.62 2.00 35.08
C SER A 69 -12.20 1.93 35.64
N ILE A 70 -11.20 2.40 34.89
CA ILE A 70 -9.81 2.48 35.36
C ILE A 70 -9.70 3.46 36.55
N ARG A 71 -10.32 4.64 36.50
CA ARG A 71 -10.29 5.60 37.61
C ARG A 71 -10.94 5.03 38.88
N ARG A 72 -12.08 4.33 38.77
CA ARG A 72 -12.75 3.65 39.89
C ARG A 72 -11.88 2.54 40.50
N PHE A 73 -11.31 1.68 39.66
CA PHE A 73 -10.40 0.62 40.09
C PHE A 73 -9.14 1.17 40.79
N GLN A 74 -8.55 2.25 40.26
CA GLN A 74 -7.39 2.91 40.88
C GLN A 74 -7.73 3.59 42.21
N ALA A 75 -8.93 4.15 42.37
CA ALA A 75 -9.41 4.73 43.63
C ALA A 75 -9.57 3.67 44.75
N GLN A 76 -9.85 2.41 44.38
CA GLN A 76 -9.90 1.27 45.30
C GLN A 76 -8.50 0.65 45.57
N GLY A 77 -7.42 1.28 45.13
CA GLY A 77 -6.04 0.81 45.30
C GLY A 77 -5.54 -0.15 44.20
N GLY A 78 -6.34 -0.38 43.16
CA GLY A 78 -6.01 -1.29 42.06
C GLY A 78 -4.89 -0.78 41.14
N SER A 79 -3.90 -1.64 40.83
CA SER A 79 -2.84 -1.32 39.88
C SER A 79 -3.22 -1.71 38.45
N PHE A 80 -3.64 -0.74 37.64
CA PHE A 80 -3.96 -0.97 36.23
C PHE A 80 -2.77 -1.52 35.42
N ALA A 81 -1.53 -1.14 35.77
CA ALA A 81 -0.33 -1.72 35.16
C ALA A 81 -0.18 -3.23 35.47
N GLY A 82 -0.62 -3.66 36.66
CA GLY A 82 -0.68 -5.08 37.04
C GLY A 82 -1.73 -5.86 36.23
N VAL A 83 -2.91 -5.28 36.04
CA VAL A 83 -3.98 -5.85 35.19
C VAL A 83 -3.49 -6.07 33.76
N LEU A 84 -2.86 -5.07 33.15
CA LEU A 84 -2.31 -5.20 31.79
C LEU A 84 -1.24 -6.29 31.68
N SER A 85 -0.43 -6.47 32.72
CA SER A 85 0.59 -7.52 32.79
C SER A 85 -0.03 -8.93 32.83
N ARG A 86 -1.11 -9.12 33.61
CA ARG A 86 -1.85 -10.40 33.68
C ARG A 86 -2.54 -10.74 32.36
N LEU A 87 -3.16 -9.76 31.72
CA LEU A 87 -3.87 -9.93 30.44
C LEU A 87 -2.95 -9.97 29.20
N GLY A 88 -1.61 -9.88 29.38
CA GLY A 88 -0.65 -9.82 28.28
C GLY A 88 -0.81 -8.59 27.36
N LEU A 89 -1.51 -7.56 27.82
CA LEU A 89 -1.82 -6.36 27.04
C LEU A 89 -0.67 -5.35 27.09
N SER A 90 -0.25 -4.86 25.92
CA SER A 90 0.78 -3.82 25.88
C SER A 90 0.23 -2.50 26.44
N THR A 91 1.05 -1.79 27.22
CA THR A 91 0.73 -0.45 27.73
C THR A 91 0.38 0.53 26.61
N HIS A 92 0.99 0.38 25.43
CA HIS A 92 0.68 1.18 24.25
C HIS A 92 -0.72 0.88 23.68
N THR A 93 -1.15 -0.38 23.70
CA THR A 93 -2.51 -0.80 23.28
C THR A 93 -3.55 -0.18 24.22
N ALA A 94 -3.39 -0.40 25.53
CA ALA A 94 -4.32 0.11 26.54
C ALA A 94 -4.36 1.65 26.56
N TYR A 95 -3.22 2.33 26.43
CA TYR A 95 -3.16 3.79 26.29
C TYR A 95 -3.89 4.27 25.02
N SER A 96 -3.77 3.54 23.90
CA SER A 96 -4.46 3.90 22.66
C SER A 96 -5.97 3.73 22.75
N TRP A 97 -6.43 2.68 23.44
CA TRP A 97 -7.84 2.43 23.74
C TRP A 97 -8.43 3.48 24.68
N ARG A 98 -7.79 3.70 25.83
CA ARG A 98 -8.19 4.69 26.85
C ARG A 98 -8.30 6.12 26.31
N ASN A 99 -7.43 6.50 25.36
CA ASN A 99 -7.42 7.85 24.78
C ASN A 99 -8.22 7.96 23.46
N GLY A 100 -9.06 6.98 23.09
CA GLY A 100 -9.83 7.00 21.84
C GLY A 100 -9.00 6.99 20.55
N LYS A 101 -7.69 6.74 20.64
CA LYS A 101 -6.75 6.73 19.49
C LYS A 101 -6.88 5.46 18.65
N ALA A 102 -7.48 4.41 19.21
CA ALA A 102 -7.92 3.21 18.52
C ALA A 102 -9.07 2.56 19.29
N THR A 103 -10.07 2.01 18.59
CA THR A 103 -11.08 1.13 19.18
C THR A 103 -10.55 -0.32 19.19
N PRO A 104 -10.87 -1.15 20.20
CA PRO A 104 -10.65 -2.60 20.12
C PRO A 104 -11.29 -3.20 18.87
N ARG A 105 -10.64 -4.23 18.33
CA ARG A 105 -11.18 -5.03 17.22
C ARG A 105 -11.87 -6.27 17.79
N VAL A 106 -12.67 -6.98 16.99
CA VAL A 106 -13.32 -8.25 17.39
C VAL A 106 -12.30 -9.26 17.96
N VAL A 107 -11.11 -9.35 17.38
CA VAL A 107 -9.99 -10.20 17.87
C VAL A 107 -9.43 -9.78 19.25
N SER A 108 -9.84 -8.62 19.76
CA SER A 108 -9.46 -8.09 21.08
C SER A 108 -10.57 -8.24 22.12
N CYS A 109 -11.78 -8.70 21.75
CA CYS A 109 -12.89 -8.88 22.69
C CYS A 109 -12.57 -9.80 23.89
N PRO A 110 -11.79 -10.90 23.76
CA PRO A 110 -11.36 -11.66 24.93
C PRO A 110 -10.53 -10.83 25.92
N SER A 111 -9.65 -9.96 25.41
CA SER A 111 -8.87 -9.04 26.24
C SER A 111 -9.69 -7.88 26.81
N VAL A 112 -10.84 -7.53 26.21
CA VAL A 112 -11.77 -6.55 26.78
C VAL A 112 -12.63 -7.19 27.87
N ARG A 113 -13.09 -8.44 27.69
CA ARG A 113 -13.77 -9.18 28.78
C ARG A 113 -12.86 -9.42 29.98
N GLY A 114 -11.59 -9.78 29.75
CA GLY A 114 -10.60 -9.85 30.83
C GLY A 114 -10.33 -8.49 31.50
N LEU A 115 -10.52 -7.36 30.80
CA LEU A 115 -10.48 -6.03 31.42
C LEU A 115 -11.75 -5.74 32.25
N GLU A 116 -12.93 -6.22 31.84
CA GLU A 116 -14.16 -6.07 32.63
C GLU A 116 -14.04 -6.80 33.97
N GLU A 117 -13.63 -8.07 33.92
CA GLU A 117 -13.39 -8.93 35.08
C GLU A 117 -12.33 -8.35 36.04
N GLU A 118 -11.15 -7.97 35.52
CA GLU A 118 -10.04 -7.44 36.33
C GLU A 118 -10.27 -6.01 36.85
N LEU A 119 -11.15 -5.23 36.24
CA LEU A 119 -11.54 -3.90 36.72
C LEU A 119 -12.78 -3.95 37.64
N GLY A 120 -13.40 -5.12 37.83
CA GLY A 120 -14.59 -5.29 38.67
C GLY A 120 -15.83 -4.60 38.11
N VAL A 121 -15.98 -4.54 36.78
CA VAL A 121 -17.20 -4.02 36.13
C VAL A 121 -18.00 -5.16 35.49
N PRO A 122 -19.35 -5.10 35.49
CA PRO A 122 -20.20 -6.16 34.95
C PRO A 122 -19.83 -6.56 33.52
N SER A 123 -19.85 -7.86 33.23
CA SER A 123 -19.61 -8.41 31.89
C SER A 123 -20.54 -7.73 30.87
N GLY A 124 -20.00 -7.27 29.75
CA GLY A 124 -20.77 -6.49 28.77
C GLY A 124 -20.64 -4.96 28.90
N SER A 125 -20.21 -4.43 30.05
CA SER A 125 -20.13 -2.98 30.30
C SER A 125 -19.29 -2.24 29.26
N LEU A 126 -18.13 -2.77 28.91
CA LEU A 126 -17.22 -2.19 27.92
C LEU A 126 -17.43 -2.82 26.54
N THR A 127 -17.66 -4.13 26.46
CA THR A 127 -17.85 -4.86 25.21
C THR A 127 -19.12 -4.45 24.47
N GLY A 128 -20.23 -4.15 25.16
CA GLY A 128 -21.45 -3.62 24.55
C GLY A 128 -21.26 -2.24 23.90
N ARG A 129 -20.32 -1.43 24.42
CA ARG A 129 -19.97 -0.10 23.89
C ARG A 129 -19.04 -0.14 22.66
N LEU A 130 -18.71 -1.33 22.15
CA LEU A 130 -17.89 -1.50 20.94
C LEU A 130 -18.71 -1.48 19.64
N GLY A 131 -20.05 -1.49 19.70
CA GLY A 131 -20.92 -1.39 18.51
C GLY A 131 -20.85 -2.59 17.55
N PHE A 132 -20.28 -3.71 17.99
CA PHE A 132 -20.33 -4.98 17.27
C PHE A 132 -21.60 -5.73 17.67
N ARG A 133 -22.32 -6.33 16.71
CA ARG A 133 -23.39 -7.28 17.04
C ARG A 133 -22.77 -8.49 17.74
N LEU A 134 -23.05 -8.64 19.02
CA LEU A 134 -22.56 -9.76 19.84
C LEU A 134 -23.49 -10.94 19.65
N ARG A 135 -23.07 -11.86 18.78
CA ARG A 135 -23.68 -13.19 18.64
C ARG A 135 -23.49 -13.95 19.96
N ILE A 136 -24.59 -14.27 20.64
CA ILE A 136 -24.55 -15.09 21.86
C ILE A 136 -24.10 -16.51 21.45
N PRO A 137 -23.07 -17.09 22.10
CA PRO A 137 -22.69 -18.49 21.91
C PRO A 137 -23.87 -19.44 22.18
N ASP A 138 -24.06 -20.48 21.36
CA ASP A 138 -25.20 -21.41 21.51
C ASP A 138 -25.17 -22.19 22.85
N GLU A 139 -23.99 -22.28 23.47
CA GLU A 139 -23.72 -22.82 24.81
C GLU A 139 -24.24 -21.93 25.96
N ASP A 140 -24.37 -20.61 25.74
CA ASP A 140 -24.89 -19.65 26.72
C ASP A 140 -26.43 -19.47 26.61
N ILE A 141 -27.09 -20.13 25.65
CA ILE A 141 -28.54 -20.01 25.41
C ILE A 141 -29.28 -21.14 26.17
N PRO A 142 -30.28 -20.83 27.02
CA PRO A 142 -31.04 -21.84 27.78
C PRO A 142 -31.54 -23.02 26.92
N GLU A 143 -31.46 -24.26 27.40
CA GLU A 143 -31.91 -25.43 26.62
C GLU A 143 -33.41 -25.45 26.33
N ASP A 144 -34.21 -24.83 27.20
CA ASP A 144 -35.64 -24.70 26.96
C ASP A 144 -35.94 -23.60 25.91
N PHE A 145 -36.83 -23.92 24.97
CA PHE A 145 -37.20 -23.03 23.87
C PHE A 145 -37.81 -21.68 24.29
N HIS A 146 -38.68 -21.64 25.31
CA HIS A 146 -39.34 -20.40 25.73
C HIS A 146 -38.37 -19.51 26.50
N ALA A 147 -37.51 -20.09 27.34
CA ALA A 147 -36.41 -19.38 28.00
C ALA A 147 -35.37 -18.85 26.99
N ALA A 148 -35.00 -19.64 25.97
CA ALA A 148 -34.12 -19.21 24.88
C ALA A 148 -34.72 -18.05 24.07
N LEU A 149 -35.99 -18.14 23.70
CA LEU A 149 -36.70 -17.10 22.95
C LEU A 149 -36.86 -15.81 23.78
N ASP A 150 -37.13 -15.91 25.09
CA ASP A 150 -37.22 -14.76 25.99
C ASP A 150 -35.85 -14.07 26.16
N MET A 151 -34.76 -14.83 26.35
CA MET A 151 -33.42 -14.29 26.47
C MET A 151 -32.97 -13.61 25.16
N LEU A 152 -33.15 -14.26 24.02
CA LEU A 152 -32.79 -13.69 22.71
C LEU A 152 -33.61 -12.43 22.39
N ALA A 153 -34.92 -12.43 22.69
CA ALA A 153 -35.77 -11.26 22.49
C ALA A 153 -35.43 -10.09 23.44
N LYS A 154 -35.04 -10.38 24.68
CA LYS A 154 -34.50 -9.36 25.62
C LYS A 154 -33.21 -8.75 25.10
N ASN A 155 -32.27 -9.56 24.63
CA ASN A 155 -31.03 -9.08 24.03
C ASN A 155 -31.30 -8.23 22.78
N TRP A 156 -32.19 -8.70 21.89
CA TRP A 156 -32.60 -7.95 20.71
C TRP A 156 -33.24 -6.59 21.06
N ARG A 157 -34.10 -6.53 22.08
CA ARG A 157 -34.69 -5.27 22.58
C ARG A 157 -33.63 -4.34 23.17
N ALA A 158 -32.67 -4.86 23.92
CA ALA A 158 -31.57 -4.08 24.48
C ALA A 158 -30.66 -3.49 23.37
N ILE A 159 -30.44 -4.23 22.28
CA ILE A 159 -29.62 -3.80 21.13
C ILE A 159 -30.35 -2.81 20.22
N THR A 160 -31.65 -2.99 20.00
CA THR A 160 -32.42 -2.23 18.99
C THR A 160 -33.29 -1.11 19.56
N GLY A 161 -33.65 -1.17 20.84
CA GLY A 161 -34.67 -0.32 21.46
C GLY A 161 -36.12 -0.64 21.05
N LEU A 162 -36.33 -1.59 20.13
CA LEU A 162 -37.64 -1.88 19.54
C LEU A 162 -38.49 -2.83 20.40
N GLY A 163 -39.81 -2.79 20.18
CA GLY A 163 -40.80 -3.53 20.93
C GLY A 163 -41.01 -4.96 20.41
N PHE A 164 -41.66 -5.77 21.24
CA PHE A 164 -41.96 -7.17 20.90
C PHE A 164 -42.96 -7.30 19.73
N SER A 165 -43.77 -6.27 19.47
CA SER A 165 -44.67 -6.19 18.31
C SER A 165 -43.92 -5.94 17.00
N ASP A 166 -42.81 -5.20 17.05
CA ASP A 166 -41.96 -4.95 15.89
C ASP A 166 -41.24 -6.24 15.47
N LEU A 167 -40.75 -7.01 16.45
CA LEU A 167 -40.16 -8.33 16.23
C LEU A 167 -41.17 -9.30 15.56
N ALA A 168 -42.39 -9.38 16.08
CA ALA A 168 -43.45 -10.22 15.49
C ALA A 168 -43.74 -9.83 14.03
N THR A 169 -43.86 -8.53 13.77
CA THR A 169 -44.07 -7.98 12.41
C THR A 169 -42.91 -8.33 11.48
N SER A 170 -41.66 -8.19 11.93
CA SER A 170 -40.47 -8.51 11.13
C SER A 170 -40.36 -10.00 10.77
N CYS A 171 -40.93 -10.90 11.58
CA CYS A 171 -40.93 -12.34 11.36
C CYS A 171 -42.23 -12.87 10.73
N GLY A 172 -43.13 -11.99 10.27
CA GLY A 172 -44.38 -12.39 9.61
C GLY A 172 -45.36 -13.15 10.51
N THR A 173 -45.41 -12.83 11.81
CA THR A 173 -46.30 -13.46 12.78
C THR A 173 -47.03 -12.43 13.64
N ASP A 174 -48.11 -12.82 14.30
CA ASP A 174 -48.82 -11.97 15.24
C ASP A 174 -48.16 -11.93 16.64
N THR A 175 -48.31 -10.79 17.32
CA THR A 175 -47.66 -10.52 18.62
C THR A 175 -48.18 -11.44 19.74
N GLU A 176 -49.46 -11.84 19.69
CA GLU A 176 -50.09 -12.70 20.71
C GLU A 176 -49.53 -14.12 20.67
N ARG A 177 -49.36 -14.69 19.47
CA ARG A 177 -48.75 -16.00 19.23
C ARG A 177 -47.29 -16.03 19.65
N LEU A 178 -46.52 -15.00 19.32
CA LEU A 178 -45.13 -14.89 19.76
C LEU A 178 -45.03 -14.74 21.29
N TYR A 179 -45.99 -14.04 21.91
CA TYR A 179 -46.06 -13.90 23.36
C TYR A 179 -46.36 -15.23 24.04
N LYS A 180 -47.32 -16.02 23.53
CA LYS A 180 -47.65 -17.37 24.03
C LYS A 180 -46.46 -18.34 23.94
N TRP A 181 -45.62 -18.20 22.90
CA TRP A 181 -44.38 -18.98 22.78
C TRP A 181 -43.31 -18.54 23.79
N ARG A 182 -43.19 -17.24 24.07
CA ARG A 182 -42.25 -16.70 25.06
C ARG A 182 -42.67 -16.99 26.51
N SER A 183 -43.96 -16.98 26.80
CA SER A 183 -44.52 -17.23 28.14
C SER A 183 -44.70 -18.72 28.48
N GLY A 184 -44.31 -19.64 27.59
CA GLY A 184 -44.52 -21.08 27.74
C GLY A 184 -45.97 -21.54 27.59
N GLN A 185 -46.92 -20.63 27.33
CA GLN A 185 -48.35 -20.92 27.21
C GLN A 185 -48.76 -21.56 25.86
N GLY A 186 -47.80 -21.88 25.00
CA GLY A 186 -48.00 -22.71 23.81
C GLY A 186 -46.67 -23.07 23.15
N LYS A 187 -46.62 -24.22 22.45
CA LYS A 187 -45.43 -24.64 21.68
C LYS A 187 -45.65 -24.46 20.17
N PRO A 188 -44.64 -24.06 19.39
CA PRO A 188 -44.70 -24.06 17.93
C PRO A 188 -44.90 -25.48 17.37
N GLY A 189 -45.80 -25.63 16.40
CA GLY A 189 -45.94 -26.85 15.59
C GLY A 189 -45.18 -26.78 14.27
N ILE A 190 -45.15 -27.87 13.50
CA ILE A 190 -44.40 -27.99 12.22
C ILE A 190 -44.69 -26.85 11.22
N LYS A 191 -45.93 -26.34 11.17
CA LYS A 191 -46.31 -25.20 10.30
C LYS A 191 -45.66 -23.86 10.69
N ALA A 192 -45.00 -23.77 11.85
CA ALA A 192 -44.30 -22.58 12.33
C ALA A 192 -42.80 -22.56 12.02
N LEU A 193 -42.23 -23.63 11.44
CA LEU A 193 -40.79 -23.72 11.15
C LEU A 193 -40.25 -22.54 10.31
N PRO A 194 -40.94 -22.01 9.29
CA PRO A 194 -40.47 -20.81 8.58
C PRO A 194 -40.38 -19.57 9.47
N ILE A 195 -41.35 -19.39 10.37
CA ILE A 195 -41.39 -18.27 11.33
C ILE A 195 -40.23 -18.41 12.34
N ILE A 196 -39.92 -19.63 12.78
CA ILE A 196 -38.79 -19.88 13.69
C ILE A 196 -37.45 -19.58 13.01
N SER A 197 -37.26 -19.97 11.75
CA SER A 197 -36.06 -19.60 10.99
C SER A 197 -35.93 -18.08 10.82
N SER A 198 -37.04 -17.38 10.55
CA SER A 198 -37.07 -15.90 10.50
C SER A 198 -36.83 -15.25 11.86
N LEU A 199 -37.20 -15.89 12.96
CA LEU A 199 -36.87 -15.45 14.32
C LEU A 199 -35.37 -15.65 14.61
N GLU A 200 -34.79 -16.79 14.26
CA GLU A 200 -33.34 -17.02 14.38
C GLU A 200 -32.54 -15.97 13.61
N GLU A 201 -32.96 -15.62 12.39
CA GLU A 201 -32.35 -14.57 11.57
C GLU A 201 -32.52 -13.16 12.17
N ALA A 202 -33.74 -12.79 12.58
CA ALA A 202 -34.02 -11.48 13.18
C ALA A 202 -33.32 -11.26 14.53
N LEU A 203 -33.08 -12.33 15.28
CA LEU A 203 -32.40 -12.34 16.58
C LEU A 203 -30.87 -12.56 16.46
N ASP A 204 -30.32 -12.63 15.24
CA ASP A 204 -28.90 -12.86 14.92
C ASP A 204 -28.32 -14.15 15.56
N SER A 205 -29.17 -15.18 15.63
CA SER A 205 -28.91 -16.48 16.25
C SER A 205 -28.39 -17.50 15.20
N PRO A 206 -27.59 -18.51 15.58
CA PRO A 206 -27.26 -19.61 14.66
C PRO A 206 -28.51 -20.33 14.14
N HIS A 207 -28.52 -20.63 12.84
CA HIS A 207 -29.64 -21.37 12.25
C HIS A 207 -29.72 -22.78 12.87
N GLY A 208 -30.90 -23.12 13.38
CA GLY A 208 -31.16 -24.35 14.13
C GLY A 208 -31.11 -24.20 15.66
N THR A 209 -30.65 -23.07 16.22
CA THR A 209 -30.54 -22.86 17.68
C THR A 209 -31.90 -22.98 18.40
N LEU A 210 -32.97 -22.40 17.86
CA LEU A 210 -34.32 -22.53 18.42
C LEU A 210 -34.98 -23.86 18.00
N LEU A 211 -34.64 -24.38 16.82
CA LEU A 211 -35.16 -25.67 16.34
C LEU A 211 -34.68 -26.86 17.20
N LYS A 212 -33.39 -26.88 17.59
CA LYS A 212 -32.83 -27.91 18.48
C LYS A 212 -33.58 -27.95 19.83
N ARG A 213 -33.93 -26.78 20.36
CA ARG A 213 -34.64 -26.59 21.64
C ARG A 213 -36.14 -26.92 21.58
N LEU A 214 -36.70 -27.04 20.38
CA LEU A 214 -38.02 -27.63 20.13
C LEU A 214 -37.97 -29.16 19.93
N GLY A 215 -36.80 -29.79 20.03
CA GLY A 215 -36.60 -31.22 19.82
C GLY A 215 -36.42 -31.62 18.35
N PHE A 216 -36.31 -30.67 17.41
CA PHE A 216 -35.95 -30.97 16.03
C PHE A 216 -34.45 -31.21 15.92
N LYS A 217 -34.04 -32.42 15.55
CA LYS A 217 -32.64 -32.76 15.31
C LYS A 217 -32.12 -32.09 14.03
N VAL A 218 -31.50 -30.94 14.19
CA VAL A 218 -30.75 -30.26 13.12
C VAL A 218 -29.27 -30.67 13.20
N ASP A 219 -28.95 -31.90 12.80
CA ASP A 219 -27.61 -32.34 12.38
C ASP A 219 -27.69 -33.64 11.53
N ASP A 220 -27.07 -33.60 10.35
CA ASP A 220 -26.54 -34.69 9.50
C ASP A 220 -27.33 -35.99 9.26
N GLY A 221 -28.41 -35.91 8.49
CA GLY A 221 -29.25 -37.04 8.06
C GLY A 221 -28.67 -37.98 6.98
N LEU A 222 -27.47 -38.55 7.17
CA LEU A 222 -26.86 -39.55 6.28
C LEU A 222 -26.99 -41.01 6.76
N ASP A 223 -27.07 -41.27 8.07
CA ASP A 223 -26.92 -42.61 8.67
C ASP A 223 -28.08 -43.60 8.42
N HIS A 224 -29.07 -43.21 7.59
CA HIS A 224 -30.23 -44.02 7.24
C HIS A 224 -30.42 -44.20 5.72
N LEU A 225 -29.45 -43.79 4.90
CA LEU A 225 -29.50 -44.07 3.46
C LEU A 225 -29.15 -45.54 3.16
N PRO A 226 -29.98 -46.30 2.40
CA PRO A 226 -29.68 -47.68 2.02
C PRO A 226 -28.30 -47.87 1.41
N ASP A 227 -27.63 -49.00 1.65
CA ASP A 227 -26.32 -49.29 1.05
C ASP A 227 -26.39 -49.48 -0.47
N ASP A 228 -27.54 -49.89 -0.99
CA ASP A 228 -27.79 -49.95 -2.43
C ASP A 228 -27.85 -48.55 -3.06
N PHE A 229 -26.96 -48.31 -4.02
CA PHE A 229 -26.85 -47.05 -4.75
C PHE A 229 -28.17 -46.57 -5.39
N GLY A 230 -28.97 -47.47 -5.98
CA GLY A 230 -30.21 -47.10 -6.67
C GLY A 230 -31.32 -46.71 -5.70
N LYS A 231 -31.40 -47.39 -4.55
CA LYS A 231 -32.29 -47.05 -3.43
C LYS A 231 -31.88 -45.75 -2.74
N ALA A 232 -30.59 -45.56 -2.44
CA ALA A 232 -30.07 -44.32 -1.87
C ALA A 232 -30.34 -43.11 -2.78
N LEU A 233 -30.07 -43.24 -4.07
CA LEU A 233 -30.35 -42.18 -5.05
C LEU A 233 -31.85 -41.89 -5.16
N THR A 234 -32.71 -42.92 -5.13
CA THR A 234 -34.16 -42.76 -5.11
C THR A 234 -34.60 -41.92 -3.91
N GLU A 235 -34.17 -42.29 -2.70
CA GLU A 235 -34.59 -41.59 -1.50
C GLU A 235 -34.07 -40.15 -1.44
N LEU A 236 -32.84 -39.89 -1.91
CA LEU A 236 -32.33 -38.52 -1.99
C LEU A 236 -33.09 -37.64 -2.99
N ILE A 237 -33.49 -38.18 -4.15
CA ILE A 237 -34.33 -37.44 -5.12
C ILE A 237 -35.72 -37.15 -4.53
N ASP A 238 -36.30 -38.10 -3.80
CA ASP A 238 -37.60 -37.89 -3.15
C ASP A 238 -37.51 -36.86 -2.00
N ARG A 239 -36.42 -36.87 -1.21
CA ARG A 239 -36.13 -35.81 -0.21
C ARG A 239 -35.92 -34.44 -0.86
N TYR A 240 -35.17 -34.36 -1.97
CA TYR A 240 -34.97 -33.11 -2.73
C TYR A 240 -36.30 -32.53 -3.23
N ARG A 241 -37.19 -33.37 -3.77
CA ARG A 241 -38.54 -32.97 -4.21
C ARG A 241 -39.38 -32.44 -3.05
N ILE A 242 -39.31 -33.06 -1.87
CA ILE A 242 -40.03 -32.59 -0.67
C ILE A 242 -39.47 -31.26 -0.16
N ALA A 243 -38.15 -31.10 -0.15
CA ALA A 243 -37.48 -29.91 0.38
C ALA A 243 -37.58 -28.68 -0.53
N THR A 244 -37.68 -28.87 -1.85
CA THR A 244 -37.64 -27.77 -2.84
C THR A 244 -38.92 -27.59 -3.64
N GLY A 245 -39.81 -28.59 -3.67
CA GLY A 245 -40.97 -28.65 -4.58
C GLY A 245 -40.63 -29.02 -6.02
N ASN A 246 -39.34 -29.08 -6.39
CA ASN A 246 -38.89 -29.31 -7.76
C ASN A 246 -39.00 -30.78 -8.19
N SER A 247 -39.18 -31.01 -9.50
CA SER A 247 -39.25 -32.33 -10.09
C SER A 247 -37.87 -32.94 -10.39
N GLN A 248 -37.83 -34.24 -10.66
CA GLN A 248 -36.60 -34.91 -11.12
C GLN A 248 -36.09 -34.33 -12.45
N ARG A 249 -36.98 -33.77 -13.29
CA ARG A 249 -36.61 -33.14 -14.56
C ARG A 249 -35.80 -31.86 -14.32
N ASP A 250 -36.22 -31.04 -13.36
CA ASP A 250 -35.54 -29.79 -13.00
C ASP A 250 -34.16 -30.08 -12.40
N LEU A 251 -34.05 -31.15 -11.59
CA LEU A 251 -32.78 -31.67 -11.09
C LEU A 251 -31.86 -32.15 -12.23
N CYS A 252 -32.41 -32.82 -13.25
CA CYS A 252 -31.64 -33.27 -14.42
C CYS A 252 -31.10 -32.09 -15.24
N GLU A 253 -31.92 -31.05 -15.43
CA GLU A 253 -31.54 -29.82 -16.15
C GLU A 253 -30.43 -29.06 -15.39
N ALA A 254 -30.54 -28.95 -14.07
CA ALA A 254 -29.54 -28.32 -13.21
C ALA A 254 -28.14 -28.99 -13.26
N ILE A 255 -28.07 -30.30 -13.54
CA ILE A 255 -26.80 -31.05 -13.64
C ILE A 255 -26.42 -31.45 -15.07
N GLY A 256 -27.16 -30.96 -16.09
CA GLY A 256 -26.88 -31.22 -17.50
C GLY A 256 -27.01 -32.69 -17.92
N THR A 257 -28.00 -33.43 -17.40
CA THR A 257 -28.24 -34.83 -17.75
C THR A 257 -29.66 -35.09 -18.25
N PHE A 258 -29.93 -36.32 -18.71
CA PHE A 258 -31.26 -36.74 -19.16
C PHE A 258 -31.97 -37.57 -18.10
N ASP A 259 -33.27 -37.37 -17.93
CA ASP A 259 -34.12 -38.08 -16.96
C ASP A 259 -34.02 -39.62 -17.06
N ALA A 260 -33.87 -40.13 -18.28
CA ALA A 260 -33.65 -41.55 -18.57
C ALA A 260 -32.36 -42.13 -17.93
N VAL A 261 -31.35 -41.31 -17.64
CA VAL A 261 -30.10 -41.73 -16.99
C VAL A 261 -30.33 -41.94 -15.49
N LEU A 262 -30.92 -40.95 -14.80
CA LEU A 262 -31.28 -41.11 -13.38
C LEU A 262 -32.31 -42.23 -13.18
N LEU A 263 -33.28 -42.39 -14.09
CA LEU A 263 -34.23 -43.52 -14.07
C LEU A 263 -33.55 -44.89 -14.16
N ARG A 264 -32.50 -45.04 -14.97
CA ARG A 264 -31.72 -46.29 -15.05
C ARG A 264 -30.95 -46.53 -13.75
N TRP A 265 -30.35 -45.49 -13.18
CA TRP A 265 -29.59 -45.55 -11.93
C TRP A 265 -30.47 -45.86 -10.71
N ARG A 266 -31.65 -45.22 -10.58
CA ARG A 266 -32.68 -45.55 -9.58
C ARG A 266 -33.16 -47.00 -9.69
N LYS A 267 -33.18 -47.57 -10.89
CA LYS A 267 -33.49 -48.99 -11.16
C LYS A 267 -32.31 -49.95 -10.97
N GLY A 268 -31.20 -49.49 -10.36
CA GLY A 268 -30.07 -50.34 -9.97
C GLY A 268 -28.96 -50.49 -11.03
N LEU A 269 -29.05 -49.82 -12.19
CA LEU A 269 -27.97 -49.85 -13.18
C LEU A 269 -26.79 -49.00 -12.68
N LYS A 270 -25.67 -49.64 -12.32
CA LYS A 270 -24.51 -48.93 -11.75
C LYS A 270 -23.83 -47.99 -12.76
N PRO A 271 -23.52 -46.73 -12.38
CA PRO A 271 -22.63 -45.83 -13.11
C PRO A 271 -21.24 -46.44 -13.39
N GLY A 272 -20.62 -46.04 -14.49
CA GLY A 272 -19.20 -46.29 -14.76
C GLY A 272 -18.29 -45.22 -14.14
N VAL A 273 -16.98 -45.48 -14.08
CA VAL A 273 -15.97 -44.55 -13.51
C VAL A 273 -15.99 -43.17 -14.17
N GLN A 274 -16.25 -43.13 -15.49
CA GLN A 274 -16.43 -41.91 -16.27
C GLN A 274 -17.60 -41.02 -15.82
N SER A 275 -18.55 -41.56 -15.04
CA SER A 275 -19.71 -40.83 -14.51
C SER A 275 -19.46 -40.19 -13.15
N ILE A 276 -18.28 -40.38 -12.52
CA ILE A 276 -17.94 -39.80 -11.22
C ILE A 276 -18.07 -38.26 -11.18
N PRO A 277 -17.68 -37.47 -12.20
CA PRO A 277 -17.93 -36.03 -12.20
C PRO A 277 -19.43 -35.70 -12.12
N MET A 278 -20.26 -36.39 -12.89
CA MET A 278 -21.72 -36.18 -12.89
C MET A 278 -22.37 -36.62 -11.56
N LEU A 279 -21.85 -37.68 -10.92
CA LEU A 279 -22.25 -38.06 -9.56
C LEU A 279 -21.86 -36.99 -8.53
N THR A 280 -20.67 -36.39 -8.68
CA THR A 280 -20.20 -35.31 -7.79
C THR A 280 -21.08 -34.06 -7.91
N ASP A 281 -21.58 -33.75 -9.12
CA ASP A 281 -22.50 -32.63 -9.34
C ASP A 281 -23.94 -32.94 -8.91
N LEU A 282 -24.38 -34.18 -9.08
CA LEU A 282 -25.65 -34.70 -8.53
C LEU A 282 -25.67 -34.66 -6.99
N GLU A 283 -24.58 -35.06 -6.33
CA GLU A 283 -24.44 -34.97 -4.86
C GLU A 283 -24.55 -33.52 -4.36
N LYS A 284 -23.96 -32.54 -5.08
CA LYS A 284 -24.12 -31.11 -4.76
C LYS A 284 -25.56 -30.64 -4.94
N ALA A 285 -26.21 -31.01 -6.05
CA ALA A 285 -27.57 -30.59 -6.36
C ALA A 285 -28.60 -31.18 -5.39
N LEU A 286 -28.35 -32.39 -4.88
CA LEU A 286 -29.10 -33.03 -3.80
C LEU A 286 -28.68 -32.53 -2.39
N ASN A 287 -27.72 -31.61 -2.30
CA ASN A 287 -27.15 -31.07 -1.07
C ASN A 287 -26.67 -32.14 -0.06
N VAL A 288 -25.98 -33.18 -0.55
CA VAL A 288 -25.36 -34.22 0.27
C VAL A 288 -23.82 -34.19 0.20
N PRO A 289 -23.11 -34.64 1.25
CA PRO A 289 -21.66 -34.75 1.23
C PRO A 289 -21.11 -35.55 0.03
N LEU A 290 -20.06 -35.02 -0.59
CA LEU A 290 -19.43 -35.64 -1.76
C LEU A 290 -18.86 -37.02 -1.42
N GLY A 291 -19.21 -38.01 -2.22
CA GLY A 291 -18.89 -39.42 -2.02
C GLY A 291 -20.02 -40.26 -1.41
N THR A 292 -21.15 -39.66 -1.00
CA THR A 292 -22.31 -40.38 -0.43
C THR A 292 -22.86 -41.45 -1.36
N LEU A 293 -23.00 -41.14 -2.65
CA LEU A 293 -23.44 -42.06 -3.69
C LEU A 293 -22.26 -42.83 -4.30
N VAL A 294 -21.10 -42.18 -4.48
CA VAL A 294 -19.92 -42.84 -5.07
C VAL A 294 -19.41 -44.00 -4.19
N GLY A 295 -19.43 -43.85 -2.86
CA GLY A 295 -19.04 -44.91 -1.93
C GLY A 295 -19.92 -46.16 -2.00
N ARG A 296 -21.21 -46.00 -2.36
CA ARG A 296 -22.18 -47.08 -2.53
C ARG A 296 -22.04 -47.86 -3.84
N LEU A 297 -21.09 -47.49 -4.70
CA LEU A 297 -20.80 -48.24 -5.93
C LEU A 297 -19.96 -49.50 -5.66
N GLY A 298 -19.24 -49.56 -4.55
CA GLY A 298 -18.48 -50.74 -4.12
C GLY A 298 -17.15 -50.94 -4.85
N TYR A 299 -16.46 -49.85 -5.21
CA TYR A 299 -15.08 -49.93 -5.68
C TYR A 299 -14.16 -50.26 -4.49
N GLU A 300 -13.74 -51.52 -4.37
CA GLU A 300 -12.86 -51.97 -3.28
C GLU A 300 -11.49 -51.29 -3.32
N ILE A 301 -11.08 -50.71 -2.19
CA ILE A 301 -9.74 -50.11 -2.00
C ILE A 301 -9.13 -50.73 -0.73
N THR A 302 -8.42 -51.85 -0.90
CA THR A 302 -7.85 -52.63 0.21
C THR A 302 -6.34 -52.86 0.05
N ARG A 303 -5.58 -52.25 0.97
CA ARG A 303 -4.20 -52.58 1.40
C ARG A 303 -3.16 -52.95 0.32
N ALA A 304 -2.50 -51.93 -0.22
CA ALA A 304 -1.04 -51.87 -0.33
C ALA A 304 -0.59 -50.40 -0.54
N ASN A 305 0.68 -50.07 -0.25
CA ASN A 305 1.25 -48.79 -0.73
C ASN A 305 1.54 -48.82 -2.25
N ASP A 306 1.30 -49.96 -2.90
CA ASP A 306 1.70 -50.27 -4.27
C ASP A 306 0.73 -49.74 -5.33
N TYR A 307 -0.40 -49.14 -4.92
CA TYR A 307 -1.39 -48.50 -5.81
C TYR A 307 -1.74 -47.06 -5.39
N LEU A 308 -0.73 -46.26 -5.04
CA LEU A 308 -0.86 -44.81 -5.03
C LEU A 308 -0.80 -44.27 -6.48
N PRO A 309 -1.81 -43.51 -6.96
CA PRO A 309 -1.83 -43.01 -8.33
C PRO A 309 -0.55 -42.26 -8.71
N ASP A 310 -0.08 -42.46 -9.95
CA ASP A 310 1.21 -41.92 -10.42
C ASP A 310 1.30 -40.39 -10.34
N SER A 311 0.16 -39.70 -10.53
CA SER A 311 0.12 -38.24 -10.38
C SER A 311 0.25 -37.81 -8.91
N PHE A 312 1.10 -36.80 -8.67
CA PHE A 312 1.22 -36.11 -7.38
C PHE A 312 -0.13 -35.86 -6.68
N SER A 313 -1.08 -35.29 -7.42
CA SER A 313 -2.42 -34.96 -6.90
C SER A 313 -3.22 -36.20 -6.52
N GLY A 314 -3.12 -37.28 -7.28
CA GLY A 314 -3.83 -38.53 -6.99
C GLY A 314 -3.28 -39.23 -5.75
N ALA A 315 -1.96 -39.35 -5.63
CA ALA A 315 -1.32 -39.87 -4.42
C ALA A 315 -1.61 -39.00 -3.18
N LEU A 316 -1.53 -37.67 -3.31
CA LEU A 316 -1.88 -36.75 -2.22
C LEU A 316 -3.36 -36.85 -1.84
N ASN A 317 -4.26 -37.03 -2.81
CA ASN A 317 -5.68 -37.23 -2.51
C ASN A 317 -5.93 -38.53 -1.74
N ALA A 318 -5.32 -39.64 -2.15
CA ALA A 318 -5.42 -40.92 -1.46
C ALA A 318 -4.90 -40.82 0.00
N LEU A 319 -3.71 -40.23 0.20
CA LEU A 319 -3.15 -40.04 1.55
C LEU A 319 -3.97 -39.05 2.40
N ALA A 320 -4.49 -37.97 1.82
CA ALA A 320 -5.33 -37.01 2.53
C ALA A 320 -6.71 -37.58 2.91
N ILE A 321 -7.27 -38.50 2.11
CA ILE A 321 -8.47 -39.26 2.46
C ILE A 321 -8.19 -40.19 3.64
N ARG A 322 -7.07 -40.94 3.60
CA ARG A 322 -6.61 -41.80 4.70
C ARG A 322 -6.33 -41.02 5.99
N TYR A 323 -5.81 -39.80 5.89
CA TYR A 323 -5.61 -38.92 7.05
C TYR A 323 -6.95 -38.48 7.65
N LYS A 324 -7.91 -38.08 6.80
CA LYS A 324 -9.27 -37.72 7.24
C LYS A 324 -10.02 -38.87 7.90
N SER A 325 -9.86 -40.11 7.45
CA SER A 325 -10.50 -41.28 8.08
C SER A 325 -9.97 -41.61 9.49
N THR A 326 -8.96 -40.87 10.00
CA THR A 326 -8.52 -40.94 11.41
C THR A 326 -9.18 -39.87 12.30
N GLY A 327 -10.25 -39.21 11.83
CA GLY A 327 -10.94 -38.14 12.56
C GLY A 327 -10.22 -36.78 12.53
N LYS A 328 -9.13 -36.65 11.75
CA LYS A 328 -8.30 -35.45 11.68
C LYS A 328 -8.66 -34.58 10.48
N SER A 329 -8.93 -33.29 10.70
CA SER A 329 -9.20 -32.36 9.59
C SER A 329 -7.91 -31.93 8.89
N LEU A 330 -8.02 -31.48 7.61
CA LEU A 330 -6.86 -31.04 6.82
C LEU A 330 -6.43 -29.59 7.14
N GLN A 331 -7.21 -28.88 7.96
CA GLN A 331 -6.96 -27.48 8.30
C GLN A 331 -5.78 -27.33 9.30
N PRO A 332 -5.67 -28.10 10.40
CA PRO A 332 -4.45 -28.21 11.19
C PRO A 332 -3.24 -28.72 10.40
N LEU A 333 -3.46 -29.62 9.43
CA LEU A 333 -2.39 -30.13 8.57
C LEU A 333 -1.80 -29.01 7.68
N ALA A 334 -2.65 -28.21 7.03
CA ALA A 334 -2.22 -27.06 6.25
C ALA A 334 -1.51 -25.99 7.11
N ALA A 335 -2.04 -25.72 8.31
CA ALA A 335 -1.44 -24.80 9.28
C ALA A 335 -0.05 -25.28 9.74
N SER A 336 0.10 -26.58 10.04
CA SER A 336 1.38 -27.21 10.43
C SER A 336 2.44 -27.17 9.31
N LEU A 337 1.99 -27.06 8.06
CA LEU A 337 2.83 -26.94 6.87
C LEU A 337 3.11 -25.48 6.47
N GLY A 338 2.54 -24.51 7.17
CA GLY A 338 2.69 -23.08 6.86
C GLY A 338 2.03 -22.66 5.53
N ILE A 339 1.03 -23.41 5.05
CA ILE A 339 0.31 -23.14 3.80
C ILE A 339 -1.17 -22.88 4.05
N MET A 340 -1.80 -22.11 3.17
CA MET A 340 -3.26 -21.96 3.21
C MET A 340 -3.94 -23.29 2.86
N GLU A 341 -5.06 -23.60 3.50
CA GLU A 341 -5.87 -24.78 3.19
C GLU A 341 -6.26 -24.84 1.70
N SER A 342 -6.54 -23.69 1.08
CA SER A 342 -6.79 -23.55 -0.36
C SER A 342 -5.60 -23.97 -1.25
N THR A 343 -4.37 -23.89 -0.75
CA THR A 343 -3.16 -24.39 -1.44
C THR A 343 -3.12 -25.92 -1.38
N LEU A 344 -3.31 -26.50 -0.19
CA LEU A 344 -3.35 -27.96 -0.01
C LEU A 344 -4.53 -28.59 -0.79
N TYR A 345 -5.67 -27.91 -0.83
CA TYR A 345 -6.82 -28.25 -1.65
C TYR A 345 -6.46 -28.21 -3.15
N SER A 346 -5.84 -27.12 -3.63
CA SER A 346 -5.45 -26.98 -5.05
C SER A 346 -4.49 -28.08 -5.49
N TRP A 347 -3.59 -28.50 -4.61
CA TRP A 347 -2.67 -29.63 -4.80
C TRP A 347 -3.38 -30.97 -4.84
N ARG A 348 -4.27 -31.23 -3.86
CA ARG A 348 -5.05 -32.46 -3.74
C ARG A 348 -5.93 -32.73 -4.97
N TYR A 349 -6.48 -31.68 -5.57
CA TYR A 349 -7.38 -31.78 -6.73
C TYR A 349 -6.71 -31.44 -8.07
N GLY A 350 -5.38 -31.43 -8.15
CA GLY A 350 -4.63 -31.23 -9.41
C GLY A 350 -4.77 -29.84 -10.05
N LYS A 351 -5.42 -28.88 -9.37
CA LYS A 351 -5.57 -27.48 -9.83
C LYS A 351 -4.23 -26.71 -9.81
N ALA A 352 -3.27 -27.19 -9.01
CA ALA A 352 -1.87 -26.76 -9.03
C ALA A 352 -0.96 -27.92 -8.59
N VAL A 353 0.28 -27.94 -9.04
CA VAL A 353 1.34 -28.83 -8.51
C VAL A 353 2.28 -28.01 -7.62
N PRO A 354 2.88 -28.57 -6.55
CA PRO A 354 3.92 -27.87 -5.80
C PRO A 354 5.09 -27.49 -6.71
N SER A 355 5.48 -26.21 -6.69
CA SER A 355 6.74 -25.78 -7.29
C SER A 355 7.92 -26.30 -6.47
N ALA A 356 9.11 -26.41 -7.07
CA ALA A 356 10.34 -26.81 -6.37
C ALA A 356 10.62 -25.98 -5.09
N ALA A 357 10.19 -24.70 -5.07
CA ALA A 357 10.25 -23.84 -3.88
C ALA A 357 9.41 -24.31 -2.67
N LYS A 358 8.60 -25.37 -2.83
CA LYS A 358 7.77 -25.98 -1.79
C LYS A 358 8.10 -27.47 -1.56
N TYR A 359 9.25 -27.95 -2.07
CA TYR A 359 9.70 -29.34 -1.90
C TYR A 359 9.79 -29.76 -0.42
N SER A 360 10.34 -28.90 0.45
CA SER A 360 10.38 -29.15 1.90
C SER A 360 8.98 -29.21 2.54
N THR A 361 8.01 -28.45 2.02
CA THR A 361 6.60 -28.57 2.43
C THR A 361 6.02 -29.92 2.02
N VAL A 362 6.42 -30.49 0.88
CA VAL A 362 5.98 -31.83 0.45
C VAL A 362 6.63 -32.93 1.30
N CYS A 363 7.93 -32.85 1.62
CA CYS A 363 8.56 -33.80 2.55
C CYS A 363 7.91 -33.77 3.94
N ASN A 364 7.60 -32.57 4.46
CA ASN A 364 6.88 -32.43 5.73
C ASN A 364 5.43 -32.96 5.64
N LEU A 365 4.79 -32.85 4.47
CA LEU A 365 3.45 -33.37 4.20
C LEU A 365 3.45 -34.90 4.16
N GLU A 366 4.47 -35.55 3.59
CA GLU A 366 4.67 -37.01 3.69
C GLU A 366 4.76 -37.46 5.16
N ALA A 367 5.64 -36.82 5.94
CA ALA A 367 5.85 -37.13 7.34
C ALA A 367 4.56 -36.97 8.18
N LEU A 368 3.82 -35.87 7.98
CA LEU A 368 2.56 -35.61 8.69
C LEU A 368 1.39 -36.51 8.23
N LEU A 369 1.42 -37.00 6.98
CA LEU A 369 0.47 -37.98 6.47
C LEU A 369 0.84 -39.44 6.81
N GLY A 370 2.00 -39.68 7.45
CA GLY A 370 2.49 -41.02 7.77
C GLY A 370 2.92 -41.83 6.55
N ALA A 371 3.34 -41.15 5.48
CA ALA A 371 3.87 -41.78 4.26
C ALA A 371 5.42 -41.88 4.33
N PRO A 372 6.04 -42.94 3.78
CA PRO A 372 7.48 -43.00 3.59
C PRO A 372 8.01 -41.78 2.82
N ALA A 373 9.20 -41.28 3.17
CA ALA A 373 9.84 -40.20 2.44
C ALA A 373 10.07 -40.61 0.96
N GLY A 374 9.67 -39.77 0.01
CA GLY A 374 9.66 -40.10 -1.42
C GLY A 374 8.25 -40.32 -1.99
N THR A 375 7.31 -40.83 -1.19
CA THR A 375 5.96 -41.25 -1.65
C THR A 375 5.21 -40.22 -2.51
N LEU A 376 5.27 -38.94 -2.14
CA LEU A 376 4.72 -37.80 -2.86
C LEU A 376 5.81 -37.03 -3.63
N VAL A 377 7.02 -37.00 -3.10
CA VAL A 377 8.18 -36.29 -3.66
C VAL A 377 8.60 -36.86 -5.02
N ASP A 378 8.61 -38.18 -5.17
CA ASP A 378 9.02 -38.88 -6.40
C ASP A 378 7.93 -38.76 -7.48
N ARG A 379 6.68 -38.46 -7.06
CA ARG A 379 5.54 -38.16 -7.93
C ARG A 379 5.41 -36.68 -8.28
N LEU A 380 6.26 -35.80 -7.71
CA LEU A 380 6.51 -34.49 -8.31
C LEU A 380 7.34 -34.74 -9.58
N ASP A 381 6.85 -34.29 -10.72
CA ASP A 381 7.45 -34.51 -12.05
C ASP A 381 8.82 -33.80 -12.20
N LEU A 382 9.81 -34.36 -11.53
CA LEU A 382 11.23 -34.00 -11.51
C LEU A 382 12.07 -35.01 -12.30
N GLU A 383 11.53 -36.21 -12.56
CA GLU A 383 12.19 -37.29 -13.31
C GLU A 383 12.28 -37.04 -14.83
N SER A 384 11.76 -35.92 -15.33
CA SER A 384 12.10 -35.42 -16.67
C SER A 384 13.45 -34.68 -16.75
N ASN A 385 14.25 -34.69 -15.67
CA ASN A 385 15.47 -33.89 -15.53
C ASN A 385 16.75 -34.62 -15.07
N GLU A 386 16.74 -35.95 -14.89
CA GLU A 386 17.98 -36.74 -14.72
C GLU A 386 18.34 -37.50 -16.00
N ALA A 387 18.93 -36.79 -16.96
CA ALA A 387 19.90 -37.30 -17.97
C ALA A 387 20.24 -36.24 -19.03
N SER A 388 20.47 -34.99 -18.65
CA SER A 388 21.20 -34.06 -19.52
C SER A 388 22.09 -33.12 -18.74
N SER A 389 23.40 -33.33 -18.90
CA SER A 389 24.47 -32.37 -18.63
C SER A 389 24.07 -30.94 -19.02
N TRP A 390 24.63 -29.95 -18.31
CA TRP A 390 24.46 -28.49 -18.38
C TRP A 390 24.48 -27.83 -19.78
N SER A 391 23.63 -28.28 -20.70
CA SER A 391 23.53 -27.81 -22.08
C SER A 391 22.43 -26.76 -22.19
N HIS A 392 22.80 -25.51 -21.98
CA HIS A 392 21.92 -24.35 -22.20
C HIS A 392 21.79 -24.04 -23.69
N THR A 393 21.44 -25.01 -24.54
CA THR A 393 21.53 -24.81 -25.99
C THR A 393 20.40 -23.93 -26.53
N PHE A 394 20.60 -23.36 -27.72
CA PHE A 394 19.53 -22.64 -28.42
C PHE A 394 18.29 -23.51 -28.70
N ARG A 395 18.46 -24.84 -28.83
CA ARG A 395 17.36 -25.82 -28.95
C ARG A 395 16.50 -25.84 -27.69
N ASP A 396 17.11 -25.76 -26.51
CA ASP A 396 16.43 -25.91 -25.22
C ASP A 396 15.71 -24.63 -24.80
N LEU A 397 16.34 -23.47 -25.00
CA LEU A 397 15.68 -22.17 -24.88
C LEU A 397 14.46 -22.07 -25.79
N ARG A 398 14.59 -22.54 -27.04
CA ARG A 398 13.48 -22.58 -28.00
C ARG A 398 12.37 -23.53 -27.56
N LYS A 399 12.71 -24.70 -27.01
CA LYS A 399 11.74 -25.68 -26.48
C LYS A 399 10.98 -25.08 -25.30
N ARG A 400 11.68 -24.48 -24.31
CA ARG A 400 11.07 -23.78 -23.16
C ARG A 400 10.13 -22.65 -23.60
N TYR A 401 10.56 -21.79 -24.54
CA TYR A 401 9.73 -20.69 -25.01
C TYR A 401 8.42 -21.18 -25.63
N LEU A 402 8.48 -22.20 -26.50
CA LEU A 402 7.28 -22.79 -27.11
C LEU A 402 6.36 -23.44 -26.07
N LEU A 403 6.91 -24.22 -25.12
CA LEU A 403 6.12 -24.84 -24.05
C LEU A 403 5.37 -23.77 -23.23
N SER A 404 6.03 -22.66 -22.86
CA SER A 404 5.40 -21.54 -22.14
C SER A 404 4.27 -20.80 -22.89
N LYS A 405 4.02 -21.15 -24.16
CA LYS A 405 2.98 -20.55 -25.02
C LYS A 405 2.00 -21.59 -25.60
N GLY A 406 1.93 -22.79 -25.02
CA GLY A 406 1.01 -23.85 -25.45
C GLY A 406 1.62 -24.90 -26.37
N GLY A 407 2.96 -24.99 -26.45
CA GLY A 407 3.67 -26.04 -27.17
C GLY A 407 3.90 -25.73 -28.65
N VAL A 408 3.86 -26.76 -29.51
CA VAL A 408 4.26 -26.65 -30.92
C VAL A 408 3.25 -25.84 -31.75
N SER A 409 1.97 -25.87 -31.38
CA SER A 409 0.88 -25.09 -31.98
C SER A 409 1.13 -23.57 -31.91
N ALA A 410 1.82 -23.10 -30.86
CA ALA A 410 2.16 -21.70 -30.64
C ALA A 410 2.99 -21.06 -31.77
N ARG A 411 3.63 -21.87 -32.64
CA ARG A 411 4.36 -21.38 -33.82
C ARG A 411 3.48 -20.61 -34.82
N LYS A 412 2.16 -20.78 -34.77
CA LYS A 412 1.19 -20.04 -35.60
C LYS A 412 0.98 -18.60 -35.11
N ILE A 413 1.34 -18.27 -33.86
CA ILE A 413 1.17 -16.93 -33.27
C ILE A 413 2.22 -15.97 -33.88
N PRO A 414 1.84 -14.82 -34.47
CA PRO A 414 2.77 -13.91 -35.15
C PRO A 414 3.96 -13.46 -34.28
N ALA A 415 3.71 -13.04 -33.03
CA ALA A 415 4.77 -12.62 -32.11
C ALA A 415 5.77 -13.74 -31.77
N VAL A 416 5.30 -14.99 -31.65
CA VAL A 416 6.15 -16.16 -31.42
C VAL A 416 6.99 -16.47 -32.66
N LYS A 417 6.37 -16.43 -33.85
CA LYS A 417 7.05 -16.61 -35.14
C LYS A 417 8.15 -15.56 -35.34
N ASN A 418 7.88 -14.29 -35.05
CA ASN A 418 8.86 -13.20 -35.22
C ASN A 418 10.06 -13.35 -34.27
N ARG A 419 9.83 -13.66 -32.99
CA ARG A 419 10.92 -13.92 -32.02
C ARG A 419 11.76 -15.15 -32.39
N LEU A 420 11.15 -16.23 -32.88
CA LEU A 420 11.88 -17.40 -33.37
C LEU A 420 12.72 -17.10 -34.62
N THR A 421 12.20 -16.27 -35.53
CA THR A 421 12.93 -15.80 -36.71
C THR A 421 14.09 -14.87 -36.34
N ALA A 422 13.89 -13.99 -35.35
CA ALA A 422 14.94 -13.12 -34.83
C ALA A 422 16.12 -13.94 -34.29
N LEU A 423 15.86 -14.92 -33.40
CA LEU A 423 16.90 -15.80 -32.88
C LEU A 423 17.62 -16.58 -33.98
N LYS A 424 16.87 -17.17 -34.93
CA LYS A 424 17.45 -17.92 -36.06
C LYS A 424 18.45 -17.07 -36.86
N ARG A 425 18.06 -15.85 -37.24
CA ARG A 425 18.94 -14.96 -38.02
C ARG A 425 20.12 -14.42 -37.21
N PHE A 426 19.96 -14.21 -35.90
CA PHE A 426 21.07 -13.81 -35.03
C PHE A 426 22.10 -14.92 -34.91
N MET A 427 21.66 -16.17 -34.74
CA MET A 427 22.55 -17.34 -34.78
C MET A 427 23.26 -17.46 -36.12
N GLU A 428 22.55 -17.31 -37.25
CA GLU A 428 23.15 -17.34 -38.60
C GLU A 428 24.21 -16.24 -38.81
N SER A 429 24.09 -15.06 -38.19
CA SER A 429 25.08 -13.98 -38.27
C SER A 429 26.39 -14.23 -37.50
N PHE A 430 26.42 -15.26 -36.66
CA PHE A 430 27.59 -15.67 -35.87
C PHE A 430 27.86 -17.18 -36.01
N GLU A 431 27.43 -17.77 -37.13
CA GLU A 431 27.64 -19.18 -37.50
C GLU A 431 27.16 -20.23 -36.47
N ALA A 432 26.30 -19.83 -35.52
CA ALA A 432 25.89 -20.68 -34.42
C ALA A 432 24.79 -21.70 -34.80
N SER A 433 24.98 -22.94 -34.38
CA SER A 433 24.03 -24.04 -34.54
C SER A 433 22.98 -24.07 -33.41
N LYS A 434 21.86 -24.77 -33.63
CA LYS A 434 20.85 -24.98 -32.57
C LYS A 434 21.38 -25.82 -31.40
N SER A 435 22.44 -26.58 -31.61
CA SER A 435 23.08 -27.44 -30.63
C SER A 435 24.04 -26.67 -29.73
N ASP A 436 24.41 -25.45 -30.12
CA ASP A 436 25.45 -24.68 -29.44
C ASP A 436 24.92 -24.07 -28.15
N ASN A 437 25.81 -23.93 -27.17
CA ASN A 437 25.47 -23.34 -25.89
C ASN A 437 25.14 -21.85 -26.06
N ALA A 438 23.97 -21.44 -25.59
CA ALA A 438 23.47 -20.08 -25.79
C ALA A 438 24.30 -19.00 -25.09
N VAL A 439 25.19 -19.36 -24.14
CA VAL A 439 26.18 -18.43 -23.56
C VAL A 439 27.03 -17.75 -24.65
N VAL A 440 27.32 -18.45 -25.76
CA VAL A 440 28.18 -17.97 -26.84
C VAL A 440 27.67 -16.66 -27.44
N LEU A 441 26.35 -16.52 -27.63
CA LEU A 441 25.76 -15.27 -28.15
C LEU A 441 25.03 -14.46 -27.08
N LEU A 442 24.30 -15.11 -26.18
CA LEU A 442 23.41 -14.46 -25.19
C LEU A 442 24.06 -14.25 -23.81
N GLY A 443 25.31 -14.69 -23.62
CA GLY A 443 26.10 -14.47 -22.39
C GLY A 443 26.84 -13.13 -22.35
N PRO A 444 27.96 -13.04 -21.62
CA PRO A 444 28.82 -11.84 -21.58
C PRO A 444 29.21 -11.35 -22.98
N GLY A 445 29.21 -10.03 -23.20
CA GLY A 445 29.40 -9.42 -24.53
C GLY A 445 28.16 -9.45 -25.45
N PHE A 446 26.96 -9.76 -24.91
CA PHE A 446 25.73 -9.76 -25.70
C PHE A 446 25.40 -8.37 -26.29
N LYS A 447 25.65 -7.27 -25.55
CA LYS A 447 25.41 -5.90 -26.06
C LYS A 447 26.22 -5.63 -27.34
N ASP A 448 27.49 -6.02 -27.37
CA ASP A 448 28.40 -5.78 -28.51
C ASP A 448 28.01 -6.64 -29.72
N ARG A 449 27.72 -7.93 -29.50
CA ARG A 449 27.20 -8.82 -30.56
C ARG A 449 25.82 -8.39 -31.07
N LEU A 450 24.98 -7.84 -30.21
CA LEU A 450 23.70 -7.25 -30.61
C LEU A 450 23.94 -6.06 -31.54
N GLU A 451 24.78 -5.10 -31.14
CA GLU A 451 25.04 -3.90 -31.95
C GLU A 451 25.67 -4.27 -33.31
N ASN A 452 26.67 -5.16 -33.33
CA ASN A 452 27.26 -5.68 -34.57
C ASN A 452 26.20 -6.31 -35.51
N HIS A 453 25.24 -7.07 -34.96
CA HIS A 453 24.15 -7.63 -35.78
C HIS A 453 23.16 -6.57 -36.28
N LEU A 454 22.87 -5.54 -35.47
CA LEU A 454 22.02 -4.43 -35.88
C LEU A 454 22.71 -3.60 -36.97
N GLU A 455 24.01 -3.38 -36.87
CA GLU A 455 24.82 -2.71 -37.89
C GLU A 455 24.88 -3.50 -39.20
N MET A 456 25.08 -4.83 -39.17
CA MET A 456 24.94 -5.69 -40.36
C MET A 456 23.56 -5.53 -41.04
N LEU A 457 22.48 -5.38 -40.26
CA LEU A 457 21.13 -5.16 -40.81
C LEU A 457 20.93 -3.75 -41.38
N ARG A 458 21.53 -2.71 -40.77
CA ARG A 458 21.55 -1.34 -41.33
C ARG A 458 22.30 -1.33 -42.66
N ASN A 459 23.50 -1.93 -42.70
CA ASN A 459 24.35 -2.01 -43.89
C ASN A 459 23.70 -2.87 -45.01
N ALA A 460 22.88 -3.86 -44.65
CA ALA A 460 22.03 -4.61 -45.59
C ALA A 460 20.73 -3.87 -46.00
N GLY A 461 20.64 -2.56 -45.80
CA GLY A 461 19.53 -1.71 -46.27
C GLY A 461 18.18 -2.00 -45.62
N ARG A 462 18.14 -2.56 -44.40
CA ARG A 462 16.87 -2.88 -43.73
C ARG A 462 16.23 -1.63 -43.11
N ALA A 463 14.92 -1.49 -43.30
CA ALA A 463 14.13 -0.40 -42.73
C ALA A 463 14.34 -0.28 -41.21
N HIS A 464 14.47 0.95 -40.71
CA HIS A 464 14.81 1.26 -39.32
C HIS A 464 13.91 0.52 -38.31
N GLN A 465 12.59 0.46 -38.56
CA GLN A 465 11.66 -0.28 -37.70
C GLN A 465 11.98 -1.78 -37.61
N THR A 466 12.43 -2.41 -38.70
CA THR A 466 12.82 -3.84 -38.70
C THR A 466 14.08 -4.08 -37.86
N VAL A 467 15.01 -3.12 -37.83
CA VAL A 467 16.20 -3.16 -36.97
C VAL A 467 15.81 -2.98 -35.49
N LYS A 468 14.88 -2.07 -35.20
CA LYS A 468 14.33 -1.85 -33.84
C LYS A 468 13.58 -3.07 -33.30
N ASP A 469 12.70 -3.67 -34.11
CA ASP A 469 11.97 -4.89 -33.77
C ASP A 469 12.94 -6.07 -33.53
N ARG A 470 14.04 -6.12 -34.31
CA ARG A 470 15.12 -7.11 -34.10
C ARG A 470 15.75 -6.96 -32.72
N ALA A 471 16.13 -5.74 -32.34
CA ALA A 471 16.73 -5.46 -31.04
C ALA A 471 15.81 -5.90 -29.88
N SER A 472 14.53 -5.50 -29.94
CA SER A 472 13.51 -5.93 -28.96
C SER A 472 13.41 -7.46 -28.85
N HIS A 473 13.35 -8.16 -29.99
CA HIS A 473 13.23 -9.61 -29.98
C HIS A 473 14.47 -10.33 -29.46
N LEU A 474 15.68 -9.79 -29.66
CA LEU A 474 16.93 -10.39 -29.18
C LEU A 474 17.18 -10.10 -27.70
N ASN A 475 16.84 -8.90 -27.21
CA ASN A 475 16.82 -8.61 -25.77
C ASN A 475 15.93 -9.60 -25.00
N PHE A 476 14.74 -9.92 -25.53
CA PHE A 476 13.88 -10.97 -24.97
C PHE A 476 14.56 -12.35 -24.86
N TRP A 477 15.40 -12.72 -25.84
CA TRP A 477 16.14 -13.99 -25.77
C TRP A 477 17.29 -13.94 -24.78
N HIS A 478 18.00 -12.81 -24.66
CA HIS A 478 19.00 -12.58 -23.62
C HIS A 478 18.37 -12.66 -22.23
N ASP A 479 17.20 -12.05 -22.02
CA ASP A 479 16.45 -12.15 -20.76
C ASP A 479 15.97 -13.58 -20.47
N LEU A 480 15.48 -14.31 -21.47
CA LEU A 480 15.07 -15.70 -21.31
C LEU A 480 16.26 -16.64 -21.02
N TYR A 481 17.43 -16.38 -21.62
CA TYR A 481 18.69 -17.05 -21.31
C TYR A 481 19.14 -16.73 -19.88
N ARG A 482 19.16 -15.46 -19.49
CA ARG A 482 19.53 -14.99 -18.16
C ARG A 482 18.63 -15.58 -17.07
N ASP A 483 17.31 -15.60 -17.28
CA ASP A 483 16.35 -16.26 -16.38
C ASP A 483 16.55 -17.78 -16.30
N THR A 484 17.08 -18.39 -17.36
CA THR A 484 17.35 -19.84 -17.45
C THR A 484 18.65 -20.20 -16.74
N VAL A 485 19.72 -19.42 -16.91
CA VAL A 485 21.03 -19.63 -16.26
C VAL A 485 21.02 -19.21 -14.78
N ILE A 486 20.31 -18.13 -14.43
CA ILE A 486 20.04 -17.75 -13.02
C ILE A 486 18.88 -18.60 -12.43
N GLY A 487 18.37 -19.58 -13.19
CA GLY A 487 17.30 -20.50 -12.82
C GLY A 487 17.76 -21.68 -11.96
N ASP A 488 18.52 -21.40 -10.89
CA ASP A 488 19.10 -22.41 -9.97
C ASP A 488 18.08 -23.29 -9.21
N GLY A 489 16.79 -22.96 -9.27
CA GLY A 489 15.72 -23.67 -8.57
C GLY A 489 15.70 -23.45 -7.05
N LEU A 490 16.59 -22.61 -6.51
CA LEU A 490 16.78 -22.45 -5.06
C LEU A 490 15.83 -21.38 -4.45
N PRO A 491 15.32 -21.60 -3.22
CA PRO A 491 14.47 -20.65 -2.49
C PRO A 491 15.00 -19.21 -2.40
N GLU A 492 14.12 -18.22 -2.19
CA GLU A 492 14.51 -16.79 -2.20
C GLU A 492 15.40 -16.37 -1.02
N SER A 493 15.30 -17.04 0.14
CA SER A 493 16.10 -16.67 1.32
C SER A 493 17.44 -17.43 1.36
N PHE A 494 18.48 -16.73 1.85
CA PHE A 494 19.82 -17.30 2.04
C PHE A 494 19.81 -18.61 2.85
N SER A 495 19.02 -18.69 3.91
CA SER A 495 18.98 -19.87 4.80
C SER A 495 18.17 -21.05 4.24
N GLU A 496 17.19 -20.81 3.37
CA GLU A 496 16.47 -21.89 2.67
C GLU A 496 17.28 -22.42 1.49
N ALA A 497 17.93 -21.53 0.72
CA ALA A 497 18.84 -21.92 -0.36
C ALA A 497 20.04 -22.69 0.18
N LEU A 498 20.65 -22.24 1.28
CA LEU A 498 21.73 -22.96 1.95
C LEU A 498 21.29 -24.34 2.43
N ARG A 499 20.12 -24.46 3.08
CA ARG A 499 19.60 -25.77 3.52
C ARG A 499 19.30 -26.71 2.35
N ALA A 500 18.74 -26.21 1.25
CA ALA A 500 18.49 -27.03 0.06
C ALA A 500 19.79 -27.60 -0.53
N LEU A 501 20.86 -26.79 -0.60
CA LEU A 501 22.17 -27.24 -1.08
C LEU A 501 22.87 -28.20 -0.10
N LEU A 502 22.71 -28.00 1.21
CA LEU A 502 23.24 -28.94 2.21
C LEU A 502 22.51 -30.30 2.19
N ILE A 503 21.21 -30.31 1.93
CA ILE A 503 20.46 -31.56 1.73
C ILE A 503 20.97 -32.30 0.48
N LYS A 504 21.27 -31.58 -0.60
CA LYS A 504 21.89 -32.17 -1.80
C LYS A 504 23.26 -32.79 -1.48
N ARG A 505 24.18 -32.04 -0.86
CA ARG A 505 25.50 -32.55 -0.45
C ARG A 505 25.44 -33.69 0.56
N SER A 506 24.41 -33.74 1.40
CA SER A 506 24.17 -34.85 2.33
C SER A 506 23.79 -36.15 1.63
N ARG A 507 23.15 -36.10 0.45
CA ARG A 507 22.90 -37.29 -0.39
C ARG A 507 24.18 -37.81 -1.05
N GLU A 508 25.18 -36.93 -1.20
CA GLU A 508 26.54 -37.25 -1.68
C GLU A 508 27.49 -37.67 -0.53
N GLY A 509 26.95 -37.90 0.69
CA GLY A 509 27.71 -38.37 1.85
C GLY A 509 28.48 -37.30 2.65
N VAL A 510 28.35 -36.01 2.30
CA VAL A 510 29.11 -34.93 2.97
C VAL A 510 28.30 -34.31 4.11
N THR A 511 28.88 -34.27 5.33
CA THR A 511 28.22 -33.71 6.52
C THR A 511 28.30 -32.19 6.59
N GLN A 512 27.34 -31.56 7.28
CA GLN A 512 27.30 -30.10 7.47
C GLN A 512 28.51 -29.58 8.27
N GLU A 513 28.98 -30.37 9.24
CA GLU A 513 30.14 -30.04 10.07
C GLU A 513 31.44 -30.02 9.26
N GLU A 514 31.56 -30.94 8.30
CA GLU A 514 32.71 -31.00 7.41
C GLU A 514 32.72 -29.84 6.41
N ILE A 515 31.57 -29.48 5.83
CA ILE A 515 31.43 -28.28 4.99
C ILE A 515 31.77 -27.02 5.80
N GLY A 516 31.25 -26.89 7.02
CA GLY A 516 31.58 -25.77 7.92
C GLY A 516 33.09 -25.67 8.22
N ARG A 517 33.76 -26.81 8.41
CA ARG A 517 35.22 -26.90 8.63
C ARG A 517 36.00 -26.44 7.39
N ARG A 518 35.66 -26.94 6.18
CA ARG A 518 36.32 -26.59 4.91
C ARG A 518 36.15 -25.11 4.54
N VAL A 519 35.01 -24.51 4.89
CA VAL A 519 34.72 -23.08 4.69
C VAL A 519 35.36 -22.18 5.78
N GLY A 520 35.90 -22.77 6.85
CA GLY A 520 36.53 -22.03 7.95
C GLY A 520 35.52 -21.23 8.78
N VAL A 521 34.34 -21.79 9.05
CA VAL A 521 33.25 -21.17 9.83
C VAL A 521 32.97 -21.99 11.08
N SER A 522 32.80 -21.35 12.24
CA SER A 522 32.52 -22.09 13.48
C SER A 522 31.14 -22.78 13.44
N PRO A 523 30.98 -23.96 14.08
CA PRO A 523 29.71 -24.69 14.06
C PRO A 523 28.51 -23.85 14.51
N ALA A 524 28.68 -22.99 15.51
CA ALA A 524 27.64 -22.05 15.96
C ALA A 524 27.25 -21.02 14.88
N THR A 525 28.22 -20.50 14.12
CA THR A 525 27.96 -19.55 13.03
C THR A 525 27.26 -20.24 11.85
N PHE A 526 27.73 -21.43 11.48
CA PHE A 526 27.17 -22.23 10.38
C PHE A 526 25.74 -22.70 10.69
N GLY A 527 25.52 -23.25 11.89
CA GLY A 527 24.20 -23.61 12.39
C GLY A 527 23.26 -22.40 12.49
N GLY A 528 23.79 -21.22 12.84
CA GLY A 528 23.06 -19.96 12.76
C GLY A 528 22.55 -19.64 11.35
N TRP A 529 23.42 -19.75 10.33
CA TRP A 529 23.05 -19.52 8.93
C TRP A 529 21.94 -20.47 8.46
N CYS A 530 22.04 -21.76 8.80
CA CYS A 530 20.98 -22.74 8.52
C CYS A 530 19.65 -22.42 9.24
N LYS A 531 19.70 -21.90 10.46
CA LYS A 531 18.53 -21.52 11.28
C LYS A 531 17.93 -20.15 10.93
N GLY A 532 18.42 -19.46 9.90
CA GLY A 532 17.89 -18.16 9.46
C GLY A 532 18.58 -16.93 10.06
N VAL A 533 19.64 -17.10 10.84
CA VAL A 533 20.49 -15.97 11.27
C VAL A 533 21.24 -15.46 10.05
N ALA A 534 20.92 -14.22 9.65
CA ALA A 534 21.44 -13.63 8.43
C ALA A 534 22.97 -13.54 8.42
N ALA A 535 23.61 -14.17 7.43
CA ALA A 535 25.03 -13.94 7.18
C ALA A 535 25.32 -12.46 6.90
N SER A 536 26.49 -12.01 7.33
CA SER A 536 26.91 -10.62 7.20
C SER A 536 27.68 -10.40 5.90
N LEU A 537 27.80 -9.17 5.42
CA LEU A 537 28.65 -8.88 4.26
C LEU A 537 30.16 -9.04 4.55
N ARG A 538 30.58 -9.08 5.82
CA ARG A 538 31.94 -9.50 6.21
C ARG A 538 32.16 -10.99 5.97
N SER A 539 31.09 -11.76 5.82
CA SER A 539 31.10 -13.19 5.50
C SER A 539 31.17 -13.46 3.99
N ARG A 540 31.13 -12.44 3.10
CA ARG A 540 31.20 -12.59 1.64
C ARG A 540 32.34 -13.51 1.16
N PRO A 541 33.61 -13.36 1.60
CA PRO A 541 34.68 -14.27 1.18
C PRO A 541 34.40 -15.73 1.59
N LYS A 542 33.79 -15.94 2.76
CA LYS A 542 33.39 -17.28 3.23
C LYS A 542 32.14 -17.80 2.51
N ILE A 543 31.30 -16.93 1.98
CA ILE A 543 30.14 -17.32 1.15
C ILE A 543 30.61 -17.77 -0.24
N ALA A 544 31.59 -17.11 -0.85
CA ALA A 544 32.18 -17.58 -2.12
C ALA A 544 32.86 -18.96 -1.96
N VAL A 545 33.60 -19.18 -0.86
CA VAL A 545 34.14 -20.51 -0.52
C VAL A 545 33.02 -21.53 -0.27
N LEU A 546 31.94 -21.13 0.42
CA LEU A 546 30.77 -21.99 0.64
C LEU A 546 30.05 -22.35 -0.67
N GLU A 547 29.90 -21.42 -1.61
CA GLU A 547 29.31 -21.65 -2.93
C GLU A 547 30.15 -22.66 -3.74
N LYS A 548 31.48 -22.53 -3.68
CA LYS A 548 32.42 -23.51 -4.25
C LYS A 548 32.28 -24.90 -3.62
N GLU A 549 32.28 -25.00 -2.29
CA GLU A 549 32.09 -26.26 -1.56
C GLU A 549 30.70 -26.88 -1.82
N LEU A 550 29.67 -26.07 -2.04
CA LEU A 550 28.31 -26.54 -2.39
C LEU A 550 28.12 -26.84 -3.89
N GLY A 551 29.14 -26.58 -4.73
CA GLY A 551 29.08 -26.88 -6.16
C GLY A 551 28.10 -25.99 -6.94
N VAL A 552 27.91 -24.74 -6.51
CA VAL A 552 27.07 -23.74 -7.19
C VAL A 552 27.90 -22.58 -7.75
N GLN A 553 27.31 -21.82 -8.67
CA GLN A 553 27.95 -20.65 -9.25
C GLN A 553 28.23 -19.58 -8.18
N GLU A 554 29.36 -18.89 -8.30
CA GLU A 554 29.70 -17.76 -7.44
C GLU A 554 28.60 -16.67 -7.50
N GLY A 555 28.18 -16.19 -6.33
CA GLY A 555 27.08 -15.24 -6.15
C GLY A 555 25.69 -15.86 -5.94
N THR A 556 25.50 -17.17 -6.13
CA THR A 556 24.20 -17.85 -6.00
C THR A 556 23.53 -17.66 -4.62
N LEU A 557 24.27 -17.82 -3.53
CA LEU A 557 23.80 -17.55 -2.17
C LEU A 557 23.98 -16.06 -1.82
N GLU A 558 25.01 -15.40 -2.35
CA GLU A 558 25.27 -13.99 -2.07
C GLU A 558 24.08 -13.07 -2.45
N MET A 559 23.47 -13.30 -3.62
CA MET A 559 22.29 -12.57 -4.09
C MET A 559 21.06 -12.69 -3.16
N ARG A 560 21.04 -13.70 -2.28
CA ARG A 560 19.93 -14.04 -1.37
C ARG A 560 20.13 -13.48 0.05
N LEU A 561 21.23 -12.77 0.30
CA LEU A 561 21.46 -12.07 1.57
C LEU A 561 20.37 -11.00 1.81
N PRO A 562 19.80 -10.91 3.04
CA PRO A 562 18.58 -10.13 3.26
C PRO A 562 18.78 -8.62 3.05
N LYS A 563 18.05 -8.06 2.08
CA LYS A 563 18.09 -6.66 1.63
C LYS A 563 17.72 -5.61 2.70
N ARG A 564 17.32 -6.01 3.91
CA ARG A 564 17.33 -5.13 5.09
C ARG A 564 18.73 -4.57 5.32
N GLN A 565 19.79 -5.34 5.06
CA GLN A 565 21.18 -4.87 5.06
C GLN A 565 21.48 -3.86 3.92
N ALA A 566 20.85 -3.96 2.75
CA ALA A 566 21.08 -3.02 1.63
C ALA A 566 20.43 -1.65 1.91
N LYS A 567 19.16 -1.60 2.34
CA LYS A 567 18.53 -0.35 2.79
C LYS A 567 19.22 0.23 4.04
N LYS A 568 19.65 -0.63 4.97
CA LYS A 568 20.45 -0.22 6.13
C LYS A 568 21.79 0.36 5.68
N LYS A 569 22.50 -0.24 4.72
CA LYS A 569 23.73 0.28 4.10
C LYS A 569 23.54 1.64 3.46
N VAL A 570 22.51 1.83 2.63
CA VAL A 570 22.26 3.15 2.02
C VAL A 570 21.93 4.18 3.11
N ALA A 571 21.18 3.80 4.15
CA ALA A 571 20.93 4.66 5.30
C ALA A 571 22.20 4.93 6.16
N GLU A 572 23.08 3.96 6.34
CA GLU A 572 24.36 4.06 7.05
C GLU A 572 25.35 4.94 6.28
N LYS A 573 25.46 4.75 4.96
CA LYS A 573 26.19 5.62 4.03
C LYS A 573 25.64 7.05 4.07
N LYS A 574 24.32 7.25 3.95
CA LYS A 574 23.67 8.56 4.14
C LYS A 574 23.84 9.15 5.55
N ARG A 575 24.21 8.35 6.56
CA ARG A 575 24.55 8.80 7.92
C ARG A 575 26.02 9.20 8.04
N GLY A 576 26.94 8.41 7.47
CA GLY A 576 28.37 8.70 7.42
C GLY A 576 28.66 9.96 6.60
N LEU A 577 28.14 10.01 5.38
CA LEU A 577 28.22 11.15 4.47
C LEU A 577 27.16 12.25 4.76
N ALA A 578 26.60 12.29 5.97
CA ALA A 578 25.58 13.30 6.31
C ALA A 578 26.20 14.69 6.47
N THR A 579 25.82 15.63 5.58
CA THR A 579 26.22 17.04 5.70
C THR A 579 25.82 17.63 7.06
N PRO A 580 26.53 18.66 7.57
CA PRO A 580 26.20 19.29 8.86
C PRO A 580 24.73 19.72 8.95
N TYR A 581 24.20 20.30 7.87
CA TYR A 581 22.78 20.63 7.75
C TYR A 581 21.86 19.40 7.89
N ARG A 582 22.17 18.27 7.24
CA ARG A 582 21.36 17.03 7.34
C ARG A 582 21.40 16.42 8.74
N LYS A 583 22.50 16.59 9.49
CA LYS A 583 22.60 16.20 10.91
C LYS A 583 21.70 17.11 11.78
N LYS A 584 21.85 18.44 11.66
CA LYS A 584 21.04 19.44 12.40
C LYS A 584 19.53 19.30 12.12
N ALA A 585 19.15 19.22 10.85
CA ALA A 585 17.75 19.08 10.44
C ALA A 585 17.13 17.72 10.85
N ARG A 586 17.93 16.74 11.27
CA ARG A 586 17.43 15.50 11.88
C ARG A 586 17.07 15.73 13.35
N GLY A 587 17.97 16.28 14.16
CA GLY A 587 17.70 16.58 15.56
C GLY A 587 16.55 17.57 15.76
N LEU A 588 16.36 18.52 14.84
CA LEU A 588 15.19 19.43 14.86
C LEU A 588 13.83 18.74 14.66
N ARG A 589 13.78 17.45 14.27
CA ARG A 589 12.53 16.69 14.15
C ARG A 589 11.95 16.28 15.49
N ASP A 590 12.80 16.14 16.49
CA ASP A 590 12.43 15.72 17.84
C ASP A 590 11.79 16.87 18.63
N TYR A 591 11.83 18.09 18.06
CA TYR A 591 11.24 19.31 18.61
C TYR A 591 10.17 19.91 17.65
N PRO A 592 9.06 19.22 17.34
CA PRO A 592 8.01 19.75 16.47
C PRO A 592 7.23 20.89 17.16
N TYR A 593 6.88 21.94 16.42
CA TYR A 593 6.13 23.09 16.96
C TYR A 593 5.02 23.63 16.04
N GLY A 594 4.85 23.13 14.81
CA GLY A 594 3.85 23.68 13.89
C GLY A 594 2.40 23.33 14.28
N LEU A 595 1.52 24.33 14.35
CA LEU A 595 0.09 24.20 14.61
C LEU A 595 -0.58 23.38 13.49
N ARG A 596 -1.09 22.19 13.81
CA ARG A 596 -1.61 21.24 12.80
C ARG A 596 -3.00 21.59 12.26
N HIS A 597 -3.86 22.14 13.11
CA HIS A 597 -5.22 22.55 12.77
C HIS A 597 -5.42 23.95 13.34
N PHE A 598 -5.99 24.87 12.55
CA PHE A 598 -6.28 26.20 13.04
C PHE A 598 -7.58 26.17 13.86
N PRO A 599 -7.70 26.98 14.93
CA PRO A 599 -8.98 27.19 15.59
C PRO A 599 -10.00 27.85 14.63
N PRO A 600 -11.31 27.75 14.87
CA PRO A 600 -12.34 28.24 13.95
C PRO A 600 -12.16 29.70 13.52
N THR A 601 -11.77 30.58 14.45
CA THR A 601 -11.44 31.99 14.18
C THR A 601 -10.35 32.11 13.11
N LEU A 602 -9.18 31.49 13.34
CA LEU A 602 -8.05 31.58 12.43
C LEU A 602 -8.28 30.86 11.10
N GLU A 603 -9.05 29.77 11.07
CA GLU A 603 -9.40 29.08 9.81
C GLU A 603 -10.34 29.94 8.94
N LYS A 604 -11.26 30.71 9.55
CA LYS A 604 -12.06 31.73 8.83
C LYS A 604 -11.17 32.83 8.26
N GLU A 605 -10.31 33.42 9.09
CA GLU A 605 -9.38 34.48 8.67
C GLU A 605 -8.42 34.00 7.56
N TRP A 606 -8.02 32.73 7.60
CA TRP A 606 -7.24 32.11 6.53
C TRP A 606 -8.05 31.95 5.24
N SER A 607 -9.32 31.56 5.31
CA SER A 607 -10.23 31.57 4.15
C SER A 607 -10.37 32.97 3.53
N ASP A 608 -10.55 34.00 4.36
CA ASP A 608 -10.72 35.38 3.89
C ASP A 608 -9.43 35.93 3.25
N LEU A 609 -8.25 35.66 3.84
CA LEU A 609 -6.96 35.99 3.23
C LEU A 609 -6.72 35.23 1.91
N LYS A 610 -7.09 33.94 1.81
CA LYS A 610 -7.05 33.19 0.53
C LYS A 610 -7.88 33.91 -0.53
N LYS A 611 -9.16 34.21 -0.25
CA LYS A 611 -10.07 34.90 -1.17
C LYS A 611 -9.49 36.23 -1.66
N TYR A 612 -9.05 37.08 -0.74
CA TYR A 612 -8.41 38.37 -1.07
C TYR A 612 -7.20 38.21 -2.01
N LYS A 613 -6.37 37.18 -1.80
CA LYS A 613 -5.21 36.93 -2.66
C LYS A 613 -5.50 36.20 -3.98
N THR A 614 -6.57 35.41 -4.09
CA THR A 614 -6.83 34.59 -5.30
C THR A 614 -8.03 35.03 -6.14
N ALA A 615 -8.92 35.90 -5.64
CA ALA A 615 -10.05 36.41 -6.42
C ALA A 615 -9.58 37.11 -7.70
N ALA A 616 -10.29 36.95 -8.82
CA ALA A 616 -9.91 37.60 -10.08
C ALA A 616 -10.01 39.14 -9.96
N PHE A 617 -11.11 39.62 -9.41
CA PHE A 617 -11.40 41.01 -9.11
C PHE A 617 -11.59 41.21 -7.60
N LEU A 618 -11.29 42.40 -7.10
CA LEU A 618 -11.55 42.79 -5.71
C LEU A 618 -12.81 43.67 -5.64
N PRO A 619 -13.49 43.74 -4.48
CA PRO A 619 -14.56 44.72 -4.25
C PRO A 619 -14.07 46.16 -4.43
N PRO A 620 -14.95 47.11 -4.81
CA PRO A 620 -14.61 48.53 -4.86
C PRO A 620 -14.02 49.02 -3.52
N GLY A 621 -12.96 49.82 -3.59
CA GLY A 621 -12.25 50.33 -2.41
C GLY A 621 -11.27 49.34 -1.76
N ILE A 622 -11.09 48.14 -2.31
CA ILE A 622 -10.09 47.16 -1.84
C ILE A 622 -9.02 46.94 -2.93
N GLU A 623 -7.76 47.14 -2.57
CA GLU A 623 -6.60 47.04 -3.46
C GLU A 623 -5.58 45.97 -3.03
N ARG A 624 -4.73 45.53 -3.97
CA ARG A 624 -3.61 44.62 -3.70
C ARG A 624 -2.46 44.83 -4.69
N ASN A 625 -1.23 44.79 -4.18
CA ASN A 625 -0.03 44.79 -5.03
C ASN A 625 0.13 43.51 -5.88
N THR A 626 -0.24 42.36 -5.31
CA THR A 626 -0.03 41.05 -5.93
C THR A 626 -1.14 40.07 -5.56
N SER A 627 -1.54 39.27 -6.56
CA SER A 627 -2.37 38.09 -6.42
C SER A 627 -1.52 36.82 -6.24
N TRP A 628 -2.16 35.76 -5.78
CA TRP A 628 -1.62 34.41 -5.78
C TRP A 628 -2.22 33.64 -6.94
N SER A 629 -1.38 33.06 -7.80
CA SER A 629 -1.85 32.18 -8.87
C SER A 629 -2.49 30.91 -8.31
N SER A 630 -3.52 30.43 -9.01
CA SER A 630 -4.21 29.17 -8.75
C SER A 630 -4.20 28.31 -10.02
N VAL A 631 -4.22 27.00 -9.83
CA VAL A 631 -4.29 25.99 -10.90
C VAL A 631 -5.24 24.88 -10.49
N ASP A 632 -5.78 24.15 -11.46
CA ASP A 632 -6.63 23.00 -11.18
C ASP A 632 -5.88 21.95 -10.34
N LEU A 633 -6.58 21.33 -9.41
CA LEU A 633 -5.98 20.35 -8.48
C LEU A 633 -5.31 19.18 -9.23
N SER A 634 -5.85 18.80 -10.39
CA SER A 634 -5.27 17.81 -11.30
C SER A 634 -3.85 18.19 -11.79
N ARG A 635 -3.59 19.48 -12.04
CA ARG A 635 -2.28 20.03 -12.49
C ARG A 635 -1.37 20.47 -11.34
N ALA A 636 -1.87 20.44 -10.11
CA ALA A 636 -1.13 20.89 -8.92
C ALA A 636 -0.19 19.80 -8.33
N ALA A 637 -0.66 18.55 -8.30
CA ALA A 637 0.04 17.41 -7.68
C ALA A 637 0.54 17.60 -6.21
N PRO A 638 -0.23 18.24 -5.30
CA PRO A 638 0.24 18.58 -3.96
C PRO A 638 0.36 17.34 -3.06
N SER A 639 1.22 17.40 -2.04
CA SER A 639 1.13 16.49 -0.90
C SER A 639 -0.06 16.85 0.00
N SER A 640 -0.50 15.93 0.87
CA SER A 640 -1.69 16.14 1.72
C SER A 640 -1.64 17.42 2.57
N ILE A 641 -0.47 17.76 3.12
CA ILE A 641 -0.25 18.98 3.93
C ILE A 641 -0.30 20.23 3.05
N GLU A 642 0.26 20.16 1.85
CA GLU A 642 0.18 21.26 0.88
C GLU A 642 -1.26 21.46 0.41
N LEU A 643 -2.00 20.38 0.15
CA LEU A 643 -3.40 20.40 -0.27
C LEU A 643 -4.28 21.09 0.78
N GLU A 644 -4.22 20.65 2.04
CA GLU A 644 -4.98 21.22 3.16
C GLU A 644 -4.81 22.74 3.29
N ARG A 645 -3.62 23.26 2.97
CA ARG A 645 -3.30 24.69 3.09
C ARG A 645 -3.40 25.47 1.78
N GLY A 646 -3.32 24.82 0.63
CA GLY A 646 -3.37 25.44 -0.69
C GLY A 646 -4.71 25.35 -1.40
N ILE A 647 -5.63 24.51 -0.93
CA ILE A 647 -6.97 24.37 -1.51
C ILE A 647 -7.78 25.65 -1.31
N LEU A 648 -8.41 26.08 -2.40
CA LEU A 648 -9.30 27.24 -2.47
C LEU A 648 -10.75 26.77 -2.46
N ASP A 649 -11.64 27.69 -2.13
CA ASP A 649 -13.05 27.39 -1.93
C ASP A 649 -13.77 27.05 -3.26
N ASP A 650 -13.16 27.41 -4.41
CA ASP A 650 -13.58 27.00 -5.77
C ASP A 650 -13.00 25.64 -6.23
N GLY A 651 -12.34 24.91 -5.33
CA GLY A 651 -11.70 23.62 -5.60
C GLY A 651 -10.34 23.69 -6.33
N LYS A 652 -9.87 24.89 -6.71
CA LYS A 652 -8.51 25.06 -7.26
C LYS A 652 -7.46 25.06 -6.17
N TYR A 653 -6.20 24.98 -6.58
CA TYR A 653 -5.06 24.94 -5.69
C TYR A 653 -4.10 26.11 -5.94
N SER A 654 -3.71 26.82 -4.88
CA SER A 654 -2.63 27.82 -4.93
C SER A 654 -1.40 27.36 -4.15
N ALA A 655 -0.26 27.27 -4.84
CA ALA A 655 1.03 26.97 -4.20
C ALA A 655 1.49 28.11 -3.26
N SER A 656 1.15 29.35 -3.58
CA SER A 656 1.45 30.52 -2.75
C SER A 656 0.62 30.52 -1.47
N ALA A 657 -0.64 30.07 -1.53
CA ALA A 657 -1.44 29.82 -0.34
C ALA A 657 -0.84 28.68 0.51
N ALA A 658 -0.45 27.55 -0.09
CA ALA A 658 0.17 26.44 0.64
C ALA A 658 1.49 26.82 1.36
N ILE A 659 2.30 27.70 0.78
CA ILE A 659 3.52 28.24 1.40
C ILE A 659 3.18 29.21 2.53
N SER A 660 2.22 30.11 2.30
CA SER A 660 1.79 31.10 3.29
C SER A 660 1.13 30.43 4.51
N GLY A 661 0.25 29.45 4.29
CA GLY A 661 -0.32 28.62 5.37
C GLY A 661 0.71 27.84 6.17
N GLN A 662 1.84 27.43 5.56
CA GLN A 662 2.98 26.87 6.31
C GLN A 662 3.71 27.92 7.16
N ASN A 663 3.77 29.17 6.74
CA ASN A 663 4.30 30.26 7.58
C ASN A 663 3.37 30.51 8.78
N LEU A 664 2.05 30.57 8.55
CA LEU A 664 1.05 30.70 9.63
C LEU A 664 1.14 29.53 10.62
N GLN A 665 1.14 28.28 10.14
CA GLN A 665 1.31 27.08 10.96
C GLN A 665 2.55 27.14 11.87
N ARG A 666 3.68 27.65 11.37
CA ARG A 666 4.91 27.79 12.16
C ARG A 666 4.79 28.94 13.15
N PHE A 667 4.25 30.09 12.75
CA PHE A 667 4.08 31.25 13.61
C PHE A 667 3.14 30.95 14.78
N PHE A 668 1.88 30.62 14.51
CA PHE A 668 0.90 30.30 15.56
C PHE A 668 1.27 29.05 16.37
N GLY A 669 1.97 28.10 15.76
CA GLY A 669 2.53 26.95 16.46
C GLY A 669 3.60 27.30 17.49
N TYR A 670 4.39 28.35 17.24
CA TYR A 670 5.30 28.92 18.24
C TYR A 670 4.55 29.71 19.32
N LEU A 671 3.49 30.45 18.97
CA LEU A 671 2.74 31.24 19.96
C LEU A 671 2.10 30.38 21.07
N ILE A 672 1.63 29.17 20.73
CA ILE A 672 1.04 28.22 21.71
C ILE A 672 2.06 27.35 22.45
N LEU A 673 3.36 27.43 22.13
CA LEU A 673 4.36 26.72 22.93
C LEU A 673 4.48 27.42 24.31
N PRO A 674 4.69 26.68 25.42
CA PRO A 674 4.78 27.30 26.74
C PRO A 674 5.97 28.26 26.82
N ASN A 675 5.81 29.36 27.54
CA ASN A 675 6.88 30.35 27.72
C ASN A 675 7.98 29.85 28.68
N ASP A 676 7.62 29.09 29.71
CA ASP A 676 8.54 28.37 30.59
C ASP A 676 8.75 26.92 30.09
N CYS A 677 9.95 26.65 29.56
CA CYS A 677 10.38 25.32 29.11
C CYS A 677 11.89 25.16 29.32
N SER A 678 12.32 23.96 29.74
CA SER A 678 13.74 23.62 29.93
C SER A 678 14.54 23.46 28.62
N GLU A 679 13.87 23.34 27.47
CA GLU A 679 14.49 23.33 26.13
C GLU A 679 14.09 24.59 25.36
N PRO A 680 15.02 25.55 25.13
CA PRO A 680 14.75 26.79 24.40
C PRO A 680 14.16 26.62 23.00
N LYS A 681 14.38 25.47 22.34
CA LYS A 681 13.76 25.16 21.04
C LYS A 681 12.27 24.80 21.14
N LEU A 682 11.71 24.70 22.35
CA LEU A 682 10.30 24.45 22.66
C LEU A 682 9.68 25.57 23.52
N CYS A 683 10.40 26.64 23.85
CA CYS A 683 9.83 27.86 24.44
C CYS A 683 9.03 28.65 23.39
N GLY A 684 7.86 29.15 23.78
CA GLY A 684 6.96 30.00 22.98
C GLY A 684 6.48 31.24 23.74
N GLU A 685 5.29 31.73 23.37
CA GLU A 685 4.63 32.84 24.08
C GLU A 685 3.63 32.37 25.15
N GLY A 686 3.20 31.11 25.11
CA GLY A 686 2.23 30.53 26.04
C GLY A 686 0.77 30.95 25.80
N LEU A 687 0.43 31.44 24.59
CA LEU A 687 -0.95 31.88 24.28
C LEU A 687 -1.93 30.71 24.20
N ALA A 688 -3.19 30.97 24.59
CA ALA A 688 -4.28 30.02 24.36
C ALA A 688 -4.55 29.87 22.84
N LYS A 689 -5.25 28.80 22.44
CA LYS A 689 -5.57 28.59 21.01
C LYS A 689 -6.68 29.52 20.55
N GLU A 690 -7.52 29.93 21.48
CA GLU A 690 -8.71 30.72 21.31
C GLU A 690 -8.34 32.17 20.94
N ASP A 691 -7.18 32.65 21.43
CA ASP A 691 -6.61 33.98 21.19
C ASP A 691 -5.88 34.11 19.83
N LEU A 692 -5.75 33.03 19.06
CA LEU A 692 -4.96 33.03 17.83
C LEU A 692 -5.72 33.72 16.69
N THR A 693 -5.19 34.88 16.26
CA THR A 693 -5.70 35.66 15.12
C THR A 693 -4.56 36.21 14.26
N LEU A 694 -4.79 36.37 12.95
CA LEU A 694 -3.92 37.11 12.03
C LEU A 694 -3.61 38.53 12.53
N SER A 695 -4.47 39.12 13.38
CA SER A 695 -4.20 40.44 13.95
C SER A 695 -2.90 40.50 14.73
N LEU A 696 -2.40 39.38 15.27
CA LEU A 696 -1.11 39.30 15.96
C LEU A 696 0.10 39.64 15.07
N PHE A 697 -0.06 39.71 13.74
CA PHE A 697 0.97 40.26 12.86
C PHE A 697 1.18 41.78 13.02
N SER A 698 0.23 42.53 13.60
CA SER A 698 0.44 43.96 13.92
C SER A 698 1.45 44.19 15.06
N ARG A 699 1.86 43.12 15.77
CA ARG A 699 2.78 43.16 16.91
C ARG A 699 4.21 42.80 16.48
N PHE A 700 5.02 43.83 16.19
CA PHE A 700 6.42 43.61 15.80
C PHE A 700 7.23 42.87 16.88
N ASP A 701 6.93 43.09 18.17
CA ASP A 701 7.60 42.42 19.28
C ASP A 701 7.38 40.90 19.26
N VAL A 702 6.15 40.46 18.95
CA VAL A 702 5.79 39.03 18.79
C VAL A 702 6.47 38.44 17.54
N ILE A 703 6.47 39.18 16.43
CA ILE A 703 7.21 38.79 15.21
C ILE A 703 8.70 38.62 15.51
N HIS A 704 9.31 39.57 16.22
CA HIS A 704 10.73 39.55 16.55
C HIS A 704 11.09 38.36 17.44
N ARG A 705 10.31 38.07 18.49
CA ARG A 705 10.52 36.88 19.35
C ARG A 705 10.41 35.57 18.56
N PHE A 706 9.45 35.45 17.63
CA PHE A 706 9.39 34.30 16.70
C PHE A 706 10.61 34.19 15.78
N LEU A 707 11.15 35.31 15.30
CA LEU A 707 12.35 35.30 14.47
C LEU A 707 13.60 34.90 15.26
N GLU A 708 13.68 35.26 16.54
CA GLU A 708 14.73 34.79 17.45
C GLU A 708 14.61 33.29 17.75
N PHE A 709 13.39 32.79 18.02
CA PHE A 709 13.13 31.36 18.13
C PHE A 709 13.56 30.60 16.84
N LYS A 710 13.23 31.14 15.66
CA LYS A 710 13.73 30.60 14.39
C LYS A 710 15.25 30.66 14.30
N ARG A 711 15.90 31.77 14.67
CA ARG A 711 17.35 31.97 14.66
C ARG A 711 18.07 30.94 15.54
N LEU A 712 17.58 30.70 16.75
CA LEU A 712 18.11 29.67 17.66
C LEU A 712 18.06 28.28 17.02
N ARG A 713 16.91 27.93 16.43
CA ARG A 713 16.71 26.63 15.78
C ARG A 713 17.53 26.45 14.50
N SER A 714 17.60 27.46 13.61
CA SER A 714 18.38 27.42 12.37
C SER A 714 19.88 27.67 12.57
N GLY A 715 20.28 28.34 13.65
CA GLY A 715 21.65 28.78 13.95
C GLY A 715 22.04 30.12 13.33
N GLY A 716 21.07 30.93 12.90
CA GLY A 716 21.29 32.19 12.20
C GLY A 716 20.08 32.59 11.35
N TYR A 717 19.95 33.87 11.04
CA TYR A 717 18.94 34.32 10.07
C TYR A 717 19.30 33.84 8.67
N ASN A 718 18.30 33.50 7.86
CA ASN A 718 18.48 32.97 6.51
C ASN A 718 17.31 33.39 5.60
N THR A 719 17.24 32.88 4.37
CA THR A 719 16.17 33.24 3.42
C THR A 719 14.76 32.89 3.92
N ASP A 720 14.59 31.92 4.82
CA ASP A 720 13.28 31.66 5.45
C ASP A 720 12.91 32.74 6.49
N THR A 721 13.87 33.51 7.00
CA THR A 721 13.62 34.75 7.78
C THR A 721 13.10 35.84 6.86
N GLU A 722 13.79 36.12 5.75
CA GLU A 722 13.39 37.15 4.77
C GLU A 722 12.02 36.86 4.16
N ASN A 723 11.76 35.61 3.77
CA ASN A 723 10.46 35.19 3.24
C ASN A 723 9.31 35.39 4.24
N PHE A 724 9.58 35.23 5.55
CA PHE A 724 8.58 35.46 6.59
C PHE A 724 8.34 36.95 6.85
N LEU A 725 9.41 37.76 6.91
CA LEU A 725 9.32 39.21 7.02
C LEU A 725 8.56 39.81 5.83
N GLY A 726 8.85 39.36 4.61
CA GLY A 726 8.15 39.79 3.40
C GLY A 726 6.67 39.39 3.39
N PHE A 727 6.33 38.20 3.91
CA PHE A 727 4.95 37.77 4.09
C PHE A 727 4.20 38.63 5.12
N ALA A 728 4.77 38.86 6.30
CA ALA A 728 4.19 39.72 7.33
C ALA A 728 3.99 41.16 6.83
N ALA A 729 5.01 41.74 6.19
CA ALA A 729 4.94 43.07 5.61
C ALA A 729 3.82 43.22 4.57
N MET A 730 3.59 42.19 3.74
CA MET A 730 2.53 42.19 2.73
C MET A 730 1.12 42.25 3.35
N LEU A 731 0.92 41.78 4.58
CA LEU A 731 -0.37 41.87 5.26
C LEU A 731 -0.64 43.28 5.82
N LEU A 732 0.41 44.00 6.20
CA LEU A 732 0.35 45.25 6.96
C LEU A 732 0.59 46.52 6.12
N ALA A 733 0.91 46.36 4.83
CA ALA A 733 1.20 47.47 3.94
C ALA A 733 0.02 48.46 3.87
N LYS A 734 0.32 49.76 3.92
CA LYS A 734 -0.65 50.83 3.75
C LYS A 734 -1.41 50.68 2.43
N ASP A 735 -2.71 50.96 2.43
CA ASP A 735 -3.64 50.96 1.29
C ASP A 735 -3.88 49.59 0.62
N VAL A 736 -2.87 48.71 0.58
CA VAL A 736 -2.84 47.45 -0.22
C VAL A 736 -2.54 46.19 0.61
N GLY A 737 -2.47 46.31 1.94
CA GLY A 737 -2.30 45.20 2.87
C GLY A 737 -3.65 44.65 3.34
N PHE A 738 -3.75 43.34 3.51
CA PHE A 738 -5.01 42.69 3.95
C PHE A 738 -5.44 43.19 5.34
N LEU A 739 -4.55 43.16 6.33
CA LEU A 739 -4.88 43.57 7.69
C LEU A 739 -5.15 45.08 7.78
N TRP A 740 -4.40 45.91 7.05
CA TRP A 740 -4.61 47.37 7.05
C TRP A 740 -6.00 47.76 6.49
N GLN A 741 -6.48 47.05 5.46
CA GLN A 741 -7.79 47.30 4.84
C GLN A 741 -8.99 46.75 5.63
N HIS A 742 -8.74 45.84 6.59
CA HIS A 742 -9.76 45.15 7.36
C HIS A 742 -9.69 45.53 8.86
N PRO A 743 -10.11 46.75 9.26
CA PRO A 743 -10.01 47.24 10.64
C PRO A 743 -10.80 46.46 11.68
N GLU A 744 -11.82 45.71 11.27
CA GLU A 744 -12.58 44.79 12.13
C GLU A 744 -11.69 43.68 12.75
N TYR A 745 -10.50 43.44 12.19
CA TYR A 745 -9.51 42.54 12.78
C TYR A 745 -8.82 43.14 14.01
N GLY A 746 -8.72 44.47 14.12
CA GLY A 746 -8.13 45.14 15.29
C GLY A 746 -8.93 44.93 16.58
N GLN A 747 -10.26 44.87 16.45
CA GLN A 747 -11.21 44.64 17.56
C GLN A 747 -10.98 43.30 18.29
N LYS A 748 -10.33 42.33 17.64
CA LYS A 748 -9.96 41.02 18.24
C LYS A 748 -8.77 41.10 19.19
N LEU A 749 -7.92 42.12 19.07
CA LEU A 749 -6.84 42.38 20.04
C LEU A 749 -7.31 43.28 21.18
N SER A 750 -8.19 44.23 20.87
CA SER A 750 -8.79 45.14 21.84
C SER A 750 -10.12 45.67 21.27
N PRO A 751 -11.27 45.39 21.90
CA PRO A 751 -12.57 45.85 21.40
C PRO A 751 -12.72 47.37 21.30
N SER A 752 -11.89 48.14 22.02
CA SER A 752 -11.88 49.60 22.01
C SER A 752 -11.01 50.22 20.91
N LEU A 753 -10.30 49.42 20.11
CA LEU A 753 -9.38 49.94 19.09
C LEU A 753 -10.15 50.49 17.89
N SER A 754 -9.97 51.78 17.59
CA SER A 754 -10.59 52.41 16.42
C SER A 754 -9.94 51.98 15.10
N PRO A 755 -10.65 52.12 13.95
CA PRO A 755 -10.09 51.80 12.63
C PRO A 755 -8.80 52.54 12.29
N ASP A 756 -8.66 53.79 12.71
CA ASP A 756 -7.48 54.61 12.39
C ASP A 756 -6.29 54.32 13.33
N GLU A 757 -6.52 53.98 14.59
CA GLU A 757 -5.50 53.43 15.48
C GLU A 757 -5.00 52.07 14.96
N TRP A 758 -5.89 51.22 14.45
CA TRP A 758 -5.51 49.95 13.84
C TRP A 758 -4.65 50.12 12.59
N ARG A 759 -5.05 51.01 11.67
CA ARG A 759 -4.26 51.34 10.47
C ARG A 759 -2.90 51.90 10.85
N SER A 760 -2.84 52.79 11.84
CA SER A 760 -1.60 53.35 12.38
C SER A 760 -0.68 52.26 12.96
N ALA A 761 -1.23 51.31 13.72
CA ALA A 761 -0.49 50.17 14.25
C ALA A 761 0.05 49.24 13.14
N CYS A 762 -0.75 48.98 12.10
CA CYS A 762 -0.31 48.23 10.93
C CYS A 762 0.86 48.94 10.21
N GLU A 763 0.74 50.25 9.99
CA GLU A 763 1.79 51.04 9.34
C GLU A 763 3.09 51.09 10.14
N GLU A 764 3.03 51.27 11.46
CA GLU A 764 4.26 51.29 12.28
C GLU A 764 4.90 49.91 12.38
N CYS A 765 4.12 48.83 12.53
CA CYS A 765 4.65 47.46 12.45
C CYS A 765 5.29 47.17 11.08
N HIS A 766 4.68 47.63 9.98
CA HIS A 766 5.28 47.54 8.64
C HIS A 766 6.61 48.31 8.56
N LYS A 767 6.69 49.52 9.12
CA LYS A 767 7.95 50.30 9.18
C LYS A 767 9.03 49.55 9.97
N GLU A 768 8.70 49.00 11.14
CA GLU A 768 9.63 48.22 11.97
C GLU A 768 10.13 46.96 11.26
N ILE A 769 9.24 46.19 10.63
CA ILE A 769 9.62 45.04 9.79
C ILE A 769 10.63 45.45 8.71
N ARG A 770 10.43 46.60 8.05
CA ARG A 770 11.37 47.10 7.01
C ARG A 770 12.66 47.67 7.60
N ARG A 771 12.63 48.31 8.78
CA ARG A 771 13.84 48.74 9.51
C ARG A 771 14.70 47.52 9.88
N PHE A 772 14.08 46.47 10.43
CA PHE A 772 14.73 45.22 10.79
C PHE A 772 15.30 44.48 9.56
N GLU A 773 14.51 44.34 8.49
CA GLU A 773 14.95 43.73 7.22
C GLU A 773 16.19 44.47 6.63
N LYS A 774 16.19 45.81 6.66
CA LYS A 774 17.34 46.62 6.24
C LYS A 774 18.55 46.42 7.15
N SER A 775 18.35 46.34 8.47
CA SER A 775 19.41 46.08 9.45
C SER A 775 20.08 44.73 9.23
N LEU A 776 19.29 43.66 9.06
CA LEU A 776 19.79 42.31 8.77
C LEU A 776 20.64 42.25 7.49
N LYS A 777 20.24 42.99 6.45
CA LYS A 777 20.99 43.09 5.18
C LYS A 777 22.27 43.92 5.35
N LYS A 778 22.20 45.09 5.99
CA LYS A 778 23.37 45.97 6.23
C LYS A 778 24.44 45.29 7.09
N GLY A 779 24.04 44.55 8.12
CA GLY A 779 24.94 43.79 8.99
C GLY A 779 25.40 42.42 8.44
N ASN A 780 24.99 42.05 7.21
CA ASN A 780 25.26 40.74 6.61
C ASN A 780 24.89 39.55 7.55
N HIS A 781 23.77 39.70 8.27
CA HIS A 781 23.30 38.74 9.27
C HIS A 781 22.47 37.62 8.65
N VAL A 782 21.88 37.84 7.47
CA VAL A 782 21.21 36.80 6.68
C VAL A 782 22.28 35.94 6.01
N LYS A 783 22.55 34.76 6.56
CA LYS A 783 23.56 33.82 6.05
C LYS A 783 22.91 32.58 5.46
N GLN A 784 23.56 32.04 4.43
CA GLN A 784 23.16 30.78 3.83
C GLN A 784 23.51 29.62 4.78
N THR A 785 22.56 29.19 5.60
CA THR A 785 22.75 28.12 6.63
C THR A 785 22.90 26.69 6.07
N ARG A 786 23.06 26.56 4.75
CA ARG A 786 23.21 25.30 4.00
C ARG A 786 23.71 25.62 2.59
N ASP A 787 24.76 24.96 2.13
CA ASP A 787 25.03 24.92 0.68
C ASP A 787 24.19 23.79 0.02
N PRO A 788 23.32 24.09 -0.97
CA PRO A 788 22.70 23.07 -1.81
C PRO A 788 23.71 22.16 -2.54
N LYS A 789 24.96 22.62 -2.75
CA LYS A 789 26.04 21.90 -3.43
C LYS A 789 26.85 20.99 -2.50
N ASP A 790 26.75 21.08 -1.17
CA ASP A 790 27.44 20.17 -0.23
C ASP A 790 27.30 18.68 -0.62
N PRO A 791 26.10 18.16 -0.96
CA PRO A 791 25.90 16.74 -1.33
C PRO A 791 26.52 16.36 -2.67
N LEU A 792 27.01 17.34 -3.43
CA LEU A 792 27.47 17.23 -4.82
C LEU A 792 28.95 17.56 -4.97
N GLN A 793 29.65 18.10 -3.97
CA GLN A 793 31.01 18.64 -4.12
C GLN A 793 31.97 17.65 -4.82
N GLY A 794 32.02 16.38 -4.40
CA GLY A 794 32.87 15.36 -5.04
C GLY A 794 32.51 15.05 -6.50
N ILE A 795 31.26 15.29 -6.92
CA ILE A 795 30.82 15.16 -8.32
C ILE A 795 31.16 16.43 -9.10
N LEU A 796 30.87 17.61 -8.54
CA LEU A 796 31.17 18.91 -9.17
C LEU A 796 32.67 19.20 -9.25
N ALA A 797 33.50 18.52 -8.46
CA ALA A 797 34.96 18.58 -8.54
C ALA A 797 35.53 17.92 -9.80
N ARG A 798 34.86 16.89 -10.36
CA ARG A 798 35.30 16.17 -11.57
C ARG A 798 35.47 17.10 -12.78
N THR A 799 36.29 16.69 -13.75
CA THR A 799 36.43 17.37 -15.05
C THR A 799 35.11 17.36 -15.82
N HIS A 800 34.45 16.20 -15.86
CA HIS A 800 33.12 16.01 -16.43
C HIS A 800 32.13 15.53 -15.34
N PRO A 801 31.54 16.44 -14.52
CA PRO A 801 30.51 16.08 -13.55
C PRO A 801 29.35 15.25 -14.12
N MET A 802 29.05 15.37 -15.43
CA MET A 802 27.99 14.62 -16.10
C MET A 802 28.25 13.11 -16.15
N GLU A 803 29.51 12.66 -16.06
CA GLU A 803 29.86 11.23 -15.94
C GLU A 803 29.13 10.56 -14.77
N ALA A 804 28.96 11.25 -13.64
CA ALA A 804 28.24 10.72 -12.48
C ALA A 804 26.74 10.49 -12.75
N LEU A 805 26.16 11.11 -13.78
CA LEU A 805 24.80 10.81 -14.24
C LEU A 805 24.78 9.59 -15.18
N LEU A 806 25.86 9.38 -15.95
CA LEU A 806 26.03 8.18 -16.79
C LEU A 806 26.29 6.93 -15.92
N GLU A 807 27.20 7.01 -14.94
CA GLU A 807 27.41 6.00 -13.89
C GLU A 807 26.10 5.64 -13.16
N LEU A 808 25.28 6.65 -12.86
CA LEU A 808 23.98 6.45 -12.24
C LEU A 808 23.03 5.68 -13.15
N ILE A 809 22.94 6.06 -14.43
CA ILE A 809 22.07 5.38 -15.41
C ILE A 809 22.54 3.93 -15.64
N GLU A 810 23.84 3.70 -15.86
CA GLU A 810 24.42 2.37 -16.05
C GLU A 810 24.20 1.49 -14.80
N GLY A 811 24.46 2.02 -13.60
CA GLY A 811 24.20 1.31 -12.35
C GLY A 811 22.73 0.97 -12.13
N MET A 812 21.80 1.77 -12.68
CA MET A 812 20.37 1.44 -12.70
C MET A 812 20.08 0.32 -13.71
N GLU A 813 20.54 0.43 -14.96
CA GLU A 813 20.37 -0.62 -15.98
C GLU A 813 20.89 -1.99 -15.51
N ASN A 814 22.08 -2.02 -14.91
CA ASN A 814 22.69 -3.23 -14.35
C ASN A 814 21.96 -3.76 -13.10
N SER A 815 21.08 -2.96 -12.49
CA SER A 815 20.25 -3.31 -11.32
C SER A 815 18.80 -3.68 -11.66
N ARG A 816 18.43 -3.76 -12.95
CA ARG A 816 17.06 -4.07 -13.40
C ARG A 816 16.57 -5.44 -12.85
N PRO A 817 15.38 -5.52 -12.22
CA PRO A 817 14.80 -6.79 -11.77
C PRO A 817 14.41 -7.72 -12.92
N SER A 818 14.46 -9.04 -12.73
CA SER A 818 13.87 -10.01 -13.68
C SER A 818 12.36 -9.78 -13.82
N GLU A 819 11.91 -9.61 -15.07
CA GLU A 819 10.50 -9.40 -15.44
C GLU A 819 9.61 -10.51 -14.91
N LYS A 820 10.00 -11.79 -15.11
CA LYS A 820 9.21 -12.96 -14.67
C LYS A 820 9.07 -13.04 -13.16
N ARG A 821 10.11 -12.65 -12.41
CA ARG A 821 10.14 -12.79 -10.94
C ARG A 821 9.50 -11.61 -10.22
N ALA A 822 9.46 -10.42 -10.83
CA ALA A 822 8.92 -9.23 -10.16
C ALA A 822 8.45 -8.13 -11.14
N PRO A 823 7.39 -8.36 -11.94
CA PRO A 823 6.97 -7.45 -13.01
C PRO A 823 6.65 -6.04 -12.50
N ILE A 824 5.94 -5.92 -11.36
CA ILE A 824 5.65 -4.60 -10.73
C ILE A 824 6.93 -3.91 -10.25
N LYS A 825 7.95 -4.65 -9.78
CA LYS A 825 9.23 -4.05 -9.35
C LYS A 825 10.04 -3.60 -10.55
N LEU A 826 10.02 -4.35 -11.66
CA LEU A 826 10.62 -3.92 -12.92
C LEU A 826 9.92 -2.66 -13.45
N ALA A 827 8.58 -2.62 -13.48
CA ALA A 827 7.85 -1.44 -13.92
C ALA A 827 8.16 -0.17 -13.11
N LEU A 828 8.32 -0.30 -11.78
CA LEU A 828 8.77 0.78 -10.91
C LEU A 828 10.23 1.17 -11.14
N HIS A 829 11.09 0.22 -11.46
CA HIS A 829 12.49 0.45 -11.79
C HIS A 829 12.61 1.20 -13.12
N MET A 830 11.97 0.70 -14.18
CA MET A 830 11.94 1.32 -15.51
C MET A 830 11.35 2.73 -15.47
N ARG A 831 10.33 2.98 -14.62
CA ARG A 831 9.84 4.34 -14.34
C ARG A 831 10.94 5.24 -13.79
N ASP A 832 11.62 4.80 -12.72
CA ASP A 832 12.64 5.62 -12.06
C ASP A 832 13.84 5.86 -12.98
N GLU A 833 14.24 4.86 -13.75
CA GLU A 833 15.31 4.93 -14.73
C GLU A 833 14.97 5.89 -15.86
N LEU A 834 13.77 5.79 -16.45
CA LEU A 834 13.32 6.71 -17.50
C LEU A 834 13.21 8.15 -16.98
N VAL A 835 12.76 8.37 -15.73
CA VAL A 835 12.79 9.70 -15.10
C VAL A 835 14.21 10.26 -15.07
N VAL A 836 15.21 9.47 -14.64
CA VAL A 836 16.62 9.89 -14.57
C VAL A 836 17.21 10.13 -15.96
N LYS A 837 16.91 9.27 -16.93
CA LYS A 837 17.33 9.42 -18.34
C LYS A 837 16.74 10.69 -18.97
N MET A 838 15.44 10.93 -18.82
CA MET A 838 14.76 12.10 -19.39
C MET A 838 15.20 13.41 -18.73
N ILE A 839 15.37 13.48 -17.40
CA ILE A 839 15.85 14.71 -16.73
C ILE A 839 17.35 14.96 -16.96
N THR A 840 18.13 13.93 -17.30
CA THR A 840 19.52 14.10 -17.76
C THR A 840 19.58 14.67 -19.18
N ALA A 841 18.69 14.24 -20.08
CA ALA A 841 18.62 14.76 -21.45
C ALA A 841 17.95 16.15 -21.54
N ASN A 842 16.94 16.40 -20.70
CA ASN A 842 16.15 17.62 -20.72
C ASN A 842 15.90 18.08 -19.27
N PRO A 843 16.72 19.00 -18.72
CA PRO A 843 16.81 19.21 -17.27
C PRO A 843 15.69 20.11 -16.69
N LEU A 844 14.43 19.88 -17.09
CA LEU A 844 13.26 20.58 -16.56
C LEU A 844 13.07 20.41 -15.04
N ARG A 845 12.23 21.27 -14.45
CA ARG A 845 11.84 21.17 -13.04
C ARG A 845 10.98 19.91 -12.83
N ILE A 846 11.19 19.19 -11.73
CA ILE A 846 10.55 17.88 -11.47
C ILE A 846 9.01 17.87 -11.51
N LYS A 847 8.35 19.02 -11.30
CA LYS A 847 6.90 19.17 -11.51
C LYS A 847 6.50 18.82 -12.95
N MET A 848 7.30 19.16 -13.96
CA MET A 848 6.99 18.89 -15.37
C MET A 848 6.83 17.39 -15.63
N PHE A 849 7.81 16.59 -15.17
CA PHE A 849 7.73 15.13 -15.23
C PHE A 849 6.59 14.53 -14.41
N SER A 850 6.19 15.18 -13.31
CA SER A 850 5.06 14.75 -12.47
C SER A 850 3.70 14.95 -13.16
N ILE A 851 3.53 16.05 -13.91
CA ILE A 851 2.27 16.41 -14.58
C ILE A 851 2.19 15.97 -16.05
N MET A 852 3.30 15.53 -16.65
CA MET A 852 3.32 15.20 -18.09
C MET A 852 2.39 14.03 -18.44
N THR A 853 1.59 14.24 -19.47
CA THR A 853 0.66 13.26 -20.02
C THR A 853 1.18 12.64 -21.31
N TRP A 854 0.73 11.42 -21.63
CA TRP A 854 0.92 10.77 -22.92
C TRP A 854 -0.42 10.21 -23.40
N ARG A 855 -0.70 10.36 -24.70
CA ARG A 855 -1.90 9.88 -25.39
C ARG A 855 -1.52 9.41 -26.78
N GLU A 856 -2.11 8.32 -27.25
CA GLU A 856 -1.79 7.72 -28.56
C GLU A 856 -2.11 8.63 -29.74
N ASN A 857 -3.14 9.48 -29.62
CA ASN A 857 -3.46 10.49 -30.62
C ASN A 857 -2.38 11.59 -30.76
N GLY A 858 -1.39 11.63 -29.85
CA GLY A 858 -0.36 12.65 -29.82
C GLY A 858 -0.84 14.00 -29.30
N SER A 859 -1.87 14.05 -28.42
CA SER A 859 -2.30 15.28 -27.72
C SER A 859 -1.78 15.42 -26.29
N GLY A 860 -0.90 14.53 -25.83
CA GLY A 860 -0.21 14.62 -24.54
C GLY A 860 0.96 15.62 -24.53
N ASN A 861 1.63 15.75 -23.39
CA ASN A 861 2.90 16.48 -23.26
C ASN A 861 4.07 15.73 -23.89
N LEU A 862 4.11 14.41 -23.69
CA LEU A 862 5.04 13.50 -24.36
C LEU A 862 4.31 12.94 -25.59
N TYR A 863 4.87 13.13 -26.77
CA TYR A 863 4.29 12.65 -28.02
C TYR A 863 5.39 12.23 -29.01
N GLN A 864 5.01 11.46 -30.03
CA GLN A 864 5.86 11.15 -31.17
C GLN A 864 5.36 11.96 -32.36
N ASN A 865 6.25 12.68 -33.03
CA ASN A 865 5.96 13.31 -34.31
C ASN A 865 5.71 12.19 -35.34
N LYS A 866 4.54 12.21 -35.98
CA LYS A 866 4.12 11.15 -36.91
C LYS A 866 4.83 11.20 -38.27
N GLU A 867 5.40 12.35 -38.63
CA GLU A 867 6.12 12.56 -39.89
C GLU A 867 7.59 12.14 -39.77
N THR A 868 8.25 12.55 -38.67
CA THR A 868 9.69 12.30 -38.46
C THR A 868 9.99 11.09 -37.58
N GLY A 869 9.00 10.55 -36.86
CA GLY A 869 9.20 9.52 -35.84
C GLY A 869 9.83 10.01 -34.53
N GLU A 870 10.15 11.31 -34.43
CA GLU A 870 10.86 11.91 -33.29
C GLU A 870 9.98 11.96 -32.03
N TRP A 871 10.50 11.50 -30.89
CA TRP A 871 9.84 11.73 -29.59
C TRP A 871 10.14 13.14 -29.07
N ARG A 872 9.09 13.87 -28.69
CA ARG A 872 9.15 15.28 -28.29
C ARG A 872 8.42 15.54 -26.98
N LEU A 873 8.87 16.55 -26.24
CA LEU A 873 8.24 17.08 -25.04
C LEU A 873 7.69 18.49 -25.29
N ARG A 874 6.43 18.71 -24.92
CA ARG A 874 5.83 20.05 -24.93
C ARG A 874 5.09 20.45 -23.67
N PHE A 875 5.14 21.74 -23.36
CA PHE A 875 4.47 22.37 -22.23
C PHE A 875 4.02 23.79 -22.61
N SER A 876 2.89 24.22 -22.05
CA SER A 876 2.42 25.60 -22.19
C SER A 876 3.23 26.53 -21.28
N PRO A 877 3.32 27.84 -21.56
CA PRO A 877 3.89 28.81 -20.62
C PRO A 877 3.32 28.68 -19.21
N SER A 878 2.00 28.49 -19.10
CA SER A 878 1.25 28.32 -17.83
C SER A 878 1.64 27.10 -16.99
N ASP A 879 2.34 26.11 -17.56
CA ASP A 879 2.88 25.00 -16.78
C ASP A 879 4.12 25.42 -15.95
N PHE A 880 4.81 26.48 -16.37
CA PHE A 880 6.05 26.96 -15.76
C PHE A 880 5.82 28.09 -14.75
N LYS A 881 6.51 27.98 -13.60
CA LYS A 881 6.56 29.05 -12.57
C LYS A 881 7.08 30.40 -13.09
N ASN A 882 7.78 30.41 -14.23
CA ASN A 882 8.47 31.58 -14.78
C ASN A 882 7.82 32.05 -16.11
N GLU A 883 6.51 31.85 -16.30
CA GLU A 883 5.78 32.21 -17.52
C GLU A 883 5.98 33.67 -17.93
N HIS A 884 5.94 34.62 -16.97
CA HIS A 884 6.26 36.03 -17.17
C HIS A 884 7.78 36.32 -17.22
N GLY A 885 8.56 35.41 -17.82
CA GLY A 885 10.02 35.44 -17.79
C GLY A 885 10.64 34.50 -18.82
N ALA A 886 11.58 33.66 -18.39
CA ALA A 886 12.30 32.74 -19.26
C ALA A 886 11.45 31.59 -19.86
N ALA A 887 10.15 31.55 -19.55
CA ALA A 887 9.21 30.52 -20.02
C ALA A 887 7.96 31.13 -20.69
N LYS A 888 8.12 32.29 -21.33
CA LYS A 888 7.03 33.04 -21.99
C LYS A 888 6.50 32.37 -23.26
N ASP A 889 7.37 31.64 -23.97
CA ASP A 889 7.06 31.01 -25.25
C ASP A 889 6.68 29.53 -25.04
N PRO A 890 5.85 28.92 -25.91
CA PRO A 890 5.54 27.50 -25.85
C PRO A 890 6.82 26.65 -25.89
N TYR A 891 6.94 25.72 -24.95
CA TYR A 891 8.06 24.80 -24.93
C TYR A 891 7.74 23.60 -25.80
N ASP A 892 8.55 23.32 -26.83
CA ASP A 892 8.46 22.10 -27.64
C ASP A 892 9.87 21.66 -28.10
N MET A 893 10.37 20.55 -27.54
CA MET A 893 11.75 20.10 -27.73
C MET A 893 11.85 18.59 -27.99
N GLY A 894 12.71 18.22 -28.93
CA GLY A 894 13.09 16.83 -29.20
C GLY A 894 13.77 16.14 -28.02
N LEU A 895 13.54 14.84 -27.89
CA LEU A 895 14.28 13.94 -27.00
C LEU A 895 15.33 13.16 -27.81
N PRO A 896 16.55 12.96 -27.28
CA PRO A 896 17.60 12.21 -27.98
C PRO A 896 17.15 10.80 -28.38
N GLU A 897 17.53 10.36 -29.59
CA GLU A 897 17.10 9.08 -30.19
C GLU A 897 17.32 7.87 -29.28
N ARG A 898 18.45 7.87 -28.55
CA ARG A 898 18.80 6.83 -27.57
C ARG A 898 17.74 6.59 -26.48
N LEU A 899 16.83 7.55 -26.23
CA LEU A 899 15.74 7.41 -25.27
C LEU A 899 14.46 6.81 -25.88
N TRP A 900 14.30 6.84 -27.20
CA TRP A 900 13.05 6.41 -27.84
C TRP A 900 12.68 4.93 -27.56
N PRO A 901 13.64 3.98 -27.54
CA PRO A 901 13.33 2.60 -27.14
C PRO A 901 12.87 2.49 -25.67
N ASP A 902 13.52 3.19 -24.74
CA ASP A 902 13.15 3.17 -23.32
C ASP A 902 11.78 3.82 -23.08
N ILE A 903 11.46 4.89 -23.81
CA ILE A 903 10.14 5.56 -23.76
C ILE A 903 9.05 4.60 -24.23
N GLU A 904 9.23 3.95 -25.37
CA GLU A 904 8.23 3.03 -25.93
C GLU A 904 8.07 1.76 -25.09
N ASP A 905 9.16 1.17 -24.61
CA ASP A 905 9.12 0.02 -23.71
C ASP A 905 8.43 0.37 -22.40
N TYR A 906 8.77 1.53 -21.80
CA TYR A 906 8.09 2.00 -20.60
C TYR A 906 6.59 2.21 -20.83
N LEU A 907 6.19 2.95 -21.87
CA LEU A 907 4.78 3.27 -22.11
C LEU A 907 3.94 2.03 -22.42
N LYS A 908 4.46 1.09 -23.21
CA LYS A 908 3.72 -0.09 -23.70
C LYS A 908 3.77 -1.28 -22.76
N ASN A 909 4.92 -1.55 -22.12
CA ASN A 909 5.14 -2.79 -21.37
C ASN A 909 5.17 -2.59 -19.84
N HIS A 910 5.63 -1.42 -19.35
CA HIS A 910 5.83 -1.20 -17.90
C HIS A 910 4.76 -0.34 -17.25
N ARG A 911 4.41 0.79 -17.86
CA ARG A 911 3.40 1.74 -17.37
C ARG A 911 2.04 1.07 -17.08
N PRO A 912 1.51 0.12 -17.89
CA PRO A 912 0.23 -0.54 -17.58
C PRO A 912 0.23 -1.34 -16.26
N ASN A 913 1.41 -1.73 -15.76
CA ASN A 913 1.57 -2.46 -14.49
C ASN A 913 1.61 -1.53 -13.25
N LEU A 914 1.24 -0.26 -13.39
CA LEU A 914 1.31 0.77 -12.35
C LEU A 914 -0.08 1.37 -12.04
N ALA A 915 -0.23 1.98 -10.86
CA ALA A 915 -1.54 2.41 -10.34
C ALA A 915 -2.26 3.42 -11.24
N GLY A 916 -3.46 3.04 -11.69
CA GLY A 916 -4.37 3.89 -12.45
C GLY A 916 -3.83 4.27 -13.84
N ALA A 917 -2.92 3.48 -14.41
CA ALA A 917 -2.41 3.69 -15.77
C ALA A 917 -3.47 3.50 -16.86
N ASP A 918 -4.54 2.78 -16.52
CA ASP A 918 -5.76 2.48 -17.26
C ASP A 918 -6.79 3.62 -17.24
N ILE A 919 -6.80 4.47 -16.20
CA ILE A 919 -7.82 5.53 -16.02
C ILE A 919 -7.28 6.96 -16.08
N CYS A 920 -6.00 7.18 -16.39
CA CYS A 920 -5.44 8.52 -16.57
C CYS A 920 -4.24 8.54 -17.53
N ASP A 921 -3.94 9.71 -18.08
CA ASP A 921 -2.92 9.89 -19.13
C ASP A 921 -1.50 10.16 -18.59
N TYR A 922 -1.31 10.30 -17.28
CA TYR A 922 -0.01 10.68 -16.70
C TYR A 922 1.07 9.63 -17.01
N VAL A 923 2.23 10.05 -17.52
CA VAL A 923 3.29 9.13 -17.94
C VAL A 923 3.83 8.34 -16.74
N PHE A 924 4.23 9.04 -15.67
CA PHE A 924 4.80 8.39 -14.49
C PHE A 924 3.73 8.12 -13.43
N ARG A 925 3.56 6.83 -13.08
CA ARG A 925 2.53 6.34 -12.15
C ARG A 925 3.13 5.78 -10.85
N PRO A 926 2.40 5.79 -9.72
CA PRO A 926 2.82 5.14 -8.48
C PRO A 926 2.62 3.61 -8.54
N ALA A 927 3.10 2.88 -7.51
CA ALA A 927 2.90 1.43 -7.42
C ALA A 927 1.41 1.07 -7.19
N LEU A 928 0.96 -0.08 -7.72
CA LEU A 928 -0.44 -0.57 -7.63
C LEU A 928 -1.01 -0.57 -6.20
N ASN A 929 -0.17 -0.80 -5.19
CA ASN A 929 -0.50 -0.83 -3.77
C ASN A 929 -0.40 0.55 -3.07
N ALA A 930 -0.60 1.64 -3.80
CA ALA A 930 -0.84 2.96 -3.21
C ALA A 930 -2.27 3.04 -2.68
N ASN A 931 -2.46 2.74 -1.39
CA ASN A 931 -3.74 2.60 -0.64
C ASN A 931 -4.68 3.84 -0.64
N SER A 932 -5.15 4.30 -1.80
CA SER A 932 -6.32 5.17 -1.89
C SER A 932 -6.81 5.25 -3.34
N GLU A 933 -8.10 5.05 -3.55
CA GLU A 933 -8.76 5.30 -4.84
C GLU A 933 -8.54 6.74 -5.30
N LYS A 934 -8.53 7.70 -4.35
CA LYS A 934 -8.19 9.12 -4.55
C LYS A 934 -6.84 9.39 -5.26
N ASN A 935 -5.92 8.41 -5.33
CA ASN A 935 -4.63 8.55 -6.02
C ASN A 935 -4.55 7.82 -7.38
N LYS A 936 -5.56 7.07 -7.81
CA LYS A 936 -5.50 6.32 -9.08
C LYS A 936 -5.49 7.26 -10.30
N ALA A 937 -6.28 8.34 -10.31
CA ALA A 937 -6.35 9.29 -11.43
C ALA A 937 -5.44 10.54 -11.28
N ALA A 938 -4.87 10.79 -10.08
CA ALA A 938 -4.03 11.96 -9.81
C ALA A 938 -2.57 11.78 -10.31
N PRO A 939 -1.83 12.86 -10.67
CA PRO A 939 -0.41 12.79 -11.01
C PRO A 939 0.46 12.29 -9.85
N ILE A 940 1.63 11.74 -10.15
CA ILE A 940 2.57 11.32 -9.10
C ILE A 940 3.17 12.55 -8.41
N ILE A 941 2.98 12.67 -7.08
CA ILE A 941 3.48 13.81 -6.28
C ILE A 941 5.00 14.04 -6.56
N PRO A 942 5.44 15.26 -6.96
CA PRO A 942 6.82 15.52 -7.39
C PRO A 942 7.89 15.15 -6.35
N LYS A 943 7.54 15.24 -5.06
CA LYS A 943 8.37 14.82 -3.92
C LYS A 943 8.68 13.31 -3.95
N ARG A 944 7.77 12.46 -4.43
CA ARG A 944 7.99 11.00 -4.55
C ARG A 944 9.03 10.70 -5.63
N LEU A 945 8.94 11.31 -6.81
CA LEU A 945 9.98 11.20 -7.84
C LEU A 945 11.32 11.75 -7.36
N SER A 946 11.30 12.90 -6.68
CA SER A 946 12.51 13.52 -6.11
C SER A 946 13.25 12.61 -5.12
N LEU A 947 12.49 11.89 -4.28
CA LEU A 947 13.04 10.90 -3.35
C LEU A 947 13.62 9.68 -4.06
N LYS A 948 13.07 9.26 -5.21
CA LYS A 948 13.63 8.14 -5.99
C LYS A 948 15.00 8.48 -6.57
N ILE A 949 15.18 9.68 -7.12
CA ILE A 949 16.51 10.13 -7.59
C ILE A 949 17.50 10.23 -6.41
N ASP A 950 17.08 10.74 -5.24
CA ASP A 950 17.93 10.81 -4.03
C ASP A 950 18.26 9.42 -3.44
N GLU A 951 17.40 8.44 -3.59
CA GLU A 951 17.65 7.04 -3.22
C GLU A 951 18.63 6.36 -4.19
N TRP A 952 18.40 6.46 -5.50
CA TRP A 952 19.25 5.83 -6.53
C TRP A 952 20.66 6.42 -6.58
N SER A 953 20.79 7.76 -6.59
CA SER A 953 22.09 8.44 -6.58
C SER A 953 22.96 8.04 -5.38
N ALA A 954 22.36 7.89 -4.19
CA ALA A 954 23.08 7.42 -3.01
C ALA A 954 23.40 5.92 -3.02
N ALA A 955 22.55 5.11 -3.66
CA ALA A 955 22.74 3.67 -3.73
C ALA A 955 23.88 3.29 -4.67
N ILE A 956 23.99 3.97 -5.82
CA ILE A 956 24.93 3.64 -6.89
C ILE A 956 26.25 4.40 -6.76
N LEU A 957 26.23 5.74 -6.63
CA LEU A 957 27.45 6.55 -6.73
C LEU A 957 28.29 6.48 -5.44
N PRO A 958 29.55 5.99 -5.45
CA PRO A 958 30.31 5.62 -4.25
C PRO A 958 30.33 6.66 -3.12
N ASP A 959 30.68 7.91 -3.40
CA ASP A 959 30.85 8.97 -2.39
C ASP A 959 29.68 9.97 -2.35
N CYS A 960 28.53 9.59 -2.91
CA CYS A 960 27.33 10.43 -2.92
C CYS A 960 26.42 10.14 -1.71
N PRO A 961 26.07 11.15 -0.88
CA PRO A 961 25.01 11.03 0.12
C PRO A 961 23.59 11.09 -0.47
N GLY A 962 23.46 11.15 -1.79
CA GLY A 962 22.20 11.29 -2.53
C GLY A 962 21.83 12.72 -2.85
N PHE A 963 21.32 12.93 -4.06
CA PHE A 963 20.80 14.20 -4.56
C PHE A 963 19.48 14.02 -5.30
N GLY A 964 18.62 15.05 -5.27
CA GLY A 964 17.37 15.09 -6.03
C GLY A 964 17.51 15.77 -7.40
N PRO A 965 16.37 16.04 -8.09
CA PRO A 965 16.31 16.65 -9.42
C PRO A 965 17.11 17.96 -9.59
N HIS A 966 17.15 18.81 -8.55
CA HIS A 966 17.97 20.03 -8.58
C HIS A 966 19.47 19.73 -8.62
N GLY A 967 19.93 18.60 -8.08
CA GLY A 967 21.32 18.16 -8.20
C GLY A 967 21.67 17.78 -9.63
N VAL A 968 20.81 17.07 -10.34
CA VAL A 968 20.96 16.78 -11.78
C VAL A 968 21.12 18.08 -12.58
N ARG A 969 20.25 19.06 -12.33
CA ARG A 969 20.32 20.40 -12.96
C ARG A 969 21.64 21.12 -12.66
N HIS A 970 22.16 21.04 -11.43
CA HIS A 970 23.45 21.63 -11.07
C HIS A 970 24.63 20.91 -11.74
N ILE A 971 24.58 19.58 -11.83
CA ILE A 971 25.63 18.77 -12.48
C ILE A 971 25.75 19.15 -13.96
N ILE A 972 24.64 19.14 -14.70
CA ILE A 972 24.62 19.48 -16.14
C ILE A 972 25.10 20.91 -16.40
N ALA A 973 24.64 21.88 -15.60
CA ALA A 973 25.05 23.27 -15.74
C ALA A 973 26.54 23.49 -15.44
N THR A 974 27.07 22.80 -14.43
CA THR A 974 28.49 22.90 -14.05
C THR A 974 29.37 22.21 -15.09
N ASP A 975 28.98 21.03 -15.54
CA ASP A 975 29.69 20.27 -16.59
C ASP A 975 29.80 21.07 -17.89
N TYR A 976 28.67 21.63 -18.35
CA TYR A 976 28.66 22.43 -19.57
C TYR A 976 29.56 23.66 -19.43
N LEU A 977 29.51 24.41 -18.32
CA LEU A 977 30.31 25.63 -18.14
C LEU A 977 31.81 25.36 -17.92
N LYS A 978 32.19 24.24 -17.30
CA LYS A 978 33.60 23.81 -17.17
C LYS A 978 34.27 23.54 -18.51
N ASN A 979 33.48 23.08 -19.48
CA ASN A 979 33.93 22.66 -20.80
C ASN A 979 33.59 23.68 -21.91
N ASN A 980 32.70 24.63 -21.63
CA ASN A 980 32.30 25.73 -22.51
C ASN A 980 32.29 27.05 -21.71
N PRO A 981 33.46 27.67 -21.46
CA PRO A 981 33.54 28.98 -20.83
C PRO A 981 32.64 29.99 -21.54
N ASN A 982 32.01 30.87 -20.76
CA ASN A 982 31.01 31.86 -21.22
C ASN A 982 29.69 31.29 -21.77
N GLY A 983 29.48 29.96 -21.76
CA GLY A 983 28.26 29.27 -22.21
C GLY A 983 26.97 29.52 -21.40
N TYR A 984 26.89 30.63 -20.65
CA TYR A 984 25.79 30.96 -19.73
C TYR A 984 24.42 31.04 -20.39
N GLN A 985 24.36 31.52 -21.63
CA GLN A 985 23.11 31.63 -22.39
C GLN A 985 22.55 30.25 -22.74
N VAL A 986 23.40 29.30 -23.15
CA VAL A 986 22.99 27.91 -23.38
C VAL A 986 22.48 27.27 -22.08
N VAL A 987 23.19 27.49 -20.96
CA VAL A 987 22.74 27.00 -19.64
C VAL A 987 21.40 27.61 -19.24
N ALA A 988 21.15 28.90 -19.50
CA ALA A 988 19.86 29.54 -19.23
C ALA A 988 18.72 28.89 -20.05
N HIS A 989 18.95 28.65 -21.34
CA HIS A 989 17.98 27.97 -22.22
C HIS A 989 17.69 26.54 -21.76
N ILE A 990 18.71 25.67 -21.58
CA ILE A 990 18.48 24.26 -21.20
C ILE A 990 17.87 24.12 -19.80
N LEU A 991 18.21 25.01 -18.86
CA LEU A 991 17.61 25.00 -17.52
C LEU A 991 16.21 25.63 -17.49
N HIS A 992 15.76 26.30 -18.55
CA HIS A 992 14.52 27.09 -18.58
C HIS A 992 14.47 28.09 -17.39
N ASP A 993 15.51 28.92 -17.30
CA ASP A 993 15.72 29.92 -16.26
C ASP A 993 16.28 31.22 -16.84
N LYS A 994 16.20 32.32 -16.06
CA LYS A 994 16.69 33.63 -16.51
C LYS A 994 18.23 33.68 -16.52
N LEU A 995 18.83 34.39 -17.47
CA LEU A 995 20.28 34.50 -17.60
C LEU A 995 20.93 35.10 -16.34
N GLU A 996 20.30 36.10 -15.74
CA GLU A 996 20.75 36.74 -14.50
C GLU A 996 20.74 35.74 -13.32
N THR A 997 19.74 34.85 -13.28
CA THR A 997 19.67 33.75 -12.30
C THR A 997 20.83 32.77 -12.51
N VAL A 998 21.19 32.43 -13.75
CA VAL A 998 22.31 31.51 -14.03
C VAL A 998 23.64 32.18 -13.65
N LEU A 999 23.89 33.41 -14.10
CA LEU A 999 25.10 34.16 -13.74
C LEU A 999 25.27 34.25 -12.22
N LYS A 1000 24.22 34.65 -11.48
CA LYS A 1000 24.24 34.72 -10.00
C LYS A 1000 24.62 33.39 -9.32
N ASN A 1001 24.28 32.25 -9.92
CA ASN A 1001 24.52 30.93 -9.33
C ASN A 1001 25.84 30.26 -9.80
N TYR A 1002 26.39 30.68 -10.95
CA TYR A 1002 27.47 29.97 -11.65
C TYR A 1002 28.67 30.83 -12.08
N ALA A 1003 28.62 32.16 -12.05
CA ALA A 1003 29.74 33.02 -12.47
C ALA A 1003 31.08 32.73 -11.76
N HIS A 1004 31.03 32.33 -10.48
CA HIS A 1004 32.20 31.87 -9.71
C HIS A 1004 33.04 30.77 -10.38
N LEU A 1005 32.46 29.96 -11.29
CA LEU A 1005 33.21 28.95 -12.05
C LEU A 1005 34.23 29.58 -13.01
N GLN A 1006 33.94 30.77 -13.57
CA GLN A 1006 34.85 31.44 -14.54
C GLN A 1006 36.22 31.73 -13.95
N VAL A 1007 36.33 32.02 -12.65
CA VAL A 1007 37.62 32.36 -12.04
C VAL A 1007 38.49 31.11 -11.97
N ALA A 1008 38.01 30.04 -11.34
CA ALA A 1008 38.79 28.82 -11.16
C ALA A 1008 39.07 28.08 -12.49
N ASP A 1009 38.05 27.90 -13.33
CA ASP A 1009 38.23 27.24 -14.63
C ASP A 1009 38.96 28.15 -15.63
N GLY A 1010 38.76 29.47 -15.58
CA GLY A 1010 39.47 30.44 -16.42
C GLY A 1010 40.97 30.46 -16.15
N PHE A 1011 41.40 30.36 -14.89
CA PHE A 1011 42.82 30.17 -14.56
C PHE A 1011 43.38 28.87 -15.15
N ARG A 1012 42.61 27.76 -15.19
CA ARG A 1012 43.05 26.52 -15.87
C ARG A 1012 43.32 26.72 -17.36
N PHE A 1013 42.41 27.41 -18.06
CA PHE A 1013 42.60 27.73 -19.49
C PHE A 1013 43.75 28.71 -19.71
N PHE A 1014 43.92 29.71 -18.84
CA PHE A 1014 45.04 30.65 -18.90
C PHE A 1014 46.38 29.95 -18.65
N SER A 1015 46.48 29.04 -17.67
CA SER A 1015 47.69 28.24 -17.44
C SER A 1015 48.01 27.31 -18.62
N ALA A 1016 47.01 26.69 -19.25
CA ALA A 1016 47.23 25.88 -20.45
C ALA A 1016 47.75 26.71 -21.64
N TYR A 1017 47.20 27.91 -21.84
CA TYR A 1017 47.71 28.88 -22.82
C TYR A 1017 49.14 29.33 -22.49
N GLN A 1018 49.40 29.71 -21.24
CA GLN A 1018 50.71 30.15 -20.76
C GLN A 1018 51.78 29.07 -20.96
N ASN A 1019 51.48 27.82 -20.62
CA ASN A 1019 52.37 26.69 -20.86
C ASN A 1019 52.64 26.52 -22.36
N GLY A 1020 51.62 26.59 -23.23
CA GLY A 1020 51.80 26.52 -24.68
C GLY A 1020 52.64 27.68 -25.25
N VAL A 1021 52.58 28.88 -24.65
CA VAL A 1021 53.46 30.00 -25.00
C VAL A 1021 54.90 29.75 -24.55
N ILE A 1022 55.11 29.24 -23.33
CA ILE A 1022 56.43 28.87 -22.79
C ILE A 1022 57.07 27.76 -23.63
N ASP A 1023 56.34 26.69 -23.95
CA ASP A 1023 56.82 25.59 -24.78
C ASP A 1023 57.25 26.07 -26.17
N ASN A 1024 56.49 26.98 -26.77
CA ASN A 1024 56.83 27.58 -28.06
C ASN A 1024 58.00 28.57 -27.98
N TYR A 1025 58.19 29.25 -26.85
CA TYR A 1025 59.36 30.09 -26.61
C TYR A 1025 60.62 29.23 -26.46
N ASN A 1026 60.57 28.19 -25.62
CA ASN A 1026 61.69 27.27 -25.39
C ASN A 1026 62.11 26.59 -26.70
N LYS A 1027 61.16 26.06 -27.49
CA LYS A 1027 61.46 25.48 -28.82
C LYS A 1027 62.11 26.46 -29.80
N LYS A 1028 61.77 27.75 -29.71
CA LYS A 1028 62.44 28.80 -30.52
C LYS A 1028 63.84 29.12 -29.99
N SER A 1029 64.06 29.05 -28.68
CA SER A 1029 65.36 29.27 -28.05
C SER A 1029 66.31 28.07 -28.13
N GLU A 1030 65.80 26.86 -28.39
CA GLU A 1030 66.59 25.65 -28.68
C GLU A 1030 66.94 25.52 -30.17
N ALA A 1031 66.21 26.24 -31.04
CA ALA A 1031 66.41 26.24 -32.49
C ALA A 1031 67.22 27.43 -33.01
N ALA A 1032 67.69 28.29 -32.11
CA ALA A 1032 68.50 29.49 -32.38
C ALA A 1032 69.84 29.40 -31.65
#